data_AF-A0A8J5CU40-F1
#
_entry.id   AF-A0A8J5CU40-F1
#
_cell.length_a   1.000
_cell.length_b   1.000
_cell.length_c   1.000
_cell.angle_alpha   90.00
_cell.angle_beta   90.00
_cell.angle_gamma   90.00
#
_symmetry.space_group_name_H-M   'P 1'
#
loop_
_entity.id
_entity.type
_entity.pdbx_description
1 polymer ?
#
loop_
_entity_poly.entity_id
_entity_poly.type
_entity_poly.pdbx_seq_one_letter_code
_entity_poly.pdbx_strand_id
1 'polypeptide(L)'
;MDASPDPTMVFTDLKDLHMFLGSSRTSVNRPGWEARRLDFSAASRDSSTLSLPSPNASSLARGQKRHHDSLVGFDVTKKIREKDSEIINTRATVTRLQGRLHEVEVTHKKAKLEADAEIRTLQYRQRRDKELIDDLQCKLKKMLKGKEEGRESVKSARAQWDTANLEAGARVNKMQQTYLEESAKMQEKINDLQEQVTHLEEEVAEKTSKVTLAESHTEVLEARLVEVQEKHRRAEESQAQGEEQKRQLNQALSRVRDLELQQEGFKEAQKQQEVLEAAMFKLPSLEKELAKLKENNKFLRDTSRNTQLMEEKLTSALQQVNYLEKRCEDRASHQAKAEMYKESLDRFECIVEEEFGLGRRGTPEDLQGHLRQLRKGDQVLTDSLGQLRASYKSLEDGRNQEVVELNLLKTKLQKQEHMTQHQAGQNKRFNRRLLLVSKERDSLKGILNSYESEATINYSVVGQDRVRGLEGQVKLYRQEVERLNVELQEACSSTTSPAAAAAVSSQRMEDAKKITGLEEKVQSLEEQMGGIRQEKEVLELRLEHRALKGDYDPTKTKVLHFKDNPHARALENRKSQIEKLQTENESLQQRVRLLEQGETLNLTQRVGVRVAAESHKEVVELQEKVSRQERQNKRLMEAFQRKAREMREIVYRLTGYRVDSCGEKQYKLIHMYAESPDDYFLFEHTPAKEIQLLETEFSNTIDDLIDAYLRHENSYPAFLSAVTLDLFNRQTKYQAQSTSEEEEEEEEEEEEVDDRKGNKRGDQKGQKPDDDDDDDDDDDDDACVILD
;
A
#
# COMPACT_ATOMS: atom_id res chain seq x y z
N MET A 1 -10.37 -43.57 -29.70
CA MET A 1 -11.50 -43.16 -30.54
C MET A 1 -11.31 -41.69 -30.81
N ASP A 2 -10.95 -41.41 -32.05
CA ASP A 2 -10.70 -40.08 -32.60
C ASP A 2 -11.95 -39.22 -32.58
N ALA A 3 -11.82 -38.01 -32.05
CA ALA A 3 -12.49 -36.81 -32.55
C ALA A 3 -12.00 -35.60 -31.75
N SER A 4 -10.83 -35.08 -32.11
CA SER A 4 -10.60 -33.63 -31.98
C SER A 4 -11.62 -32.92 -32.88
N PRO A 5 -12.09 -31.74 -32.47
CA PRO A 5 -11.64 -30.57 -33.19
C PRO A 5 -11.33 -29.42 -32.24
N ASP A 6 -10.09 -28.97 -32.30
CA ASP A 6 -9.67 -27.63 -31.91
C ASP A 6 -9.51 -26.81 -33.21
N PRO A 7 -9.71 -25.47 -33.20
CA PRO A 7 -8.79 -24.63 -32.45
C PRO A 7 -9.43 -23.50 -31.65
N THR A 8 -8.89 -23.35 -30.45
CA THR A 8 -8.87 -22.10 -29.69
C THR A 8 -8.24 -20.99 -30.54
N MET A 9 -8.97 -19.89 -30.77
CA MET A 9 -8.48 -18.70 -31.46
C MET A 9 -7.89 -17.71 -30.44
N VAL A 10 -6.63 -17.35 -30.61
CA VAL A 10 -5.96 -16.27 -29.86
C VAL A 10 -6.09 -14.99 -30.69
N PHE A 11 -6.76 -13.98 -30.15
CA PHE A 11 -6.89 -12.67 -30.79
C PHE A 11 -5.75 -11.75 -30.34
N THR A 12 -4.96 -11.25 -31.29
CA THR A 12 -3.81 -10.37 -31.01
C THR A 12 -4.03 -8.91 -31.39
N ASP A 13 -5.18 -8.52 -31.96
CA ASP A 13 -5.45 -7.12 -32.35
C ASP A 13 -6.93 -6.69 -32.28
N LEU A 14 -7.15 -5.40 -31.98
CA LEU A 14 -8.46 -4.72 -31.87
C LEU A 14 -9.27 -4.63 -33.19
N LYS A 15 -8.75 -5.17 -34.30
CA LYS A 15 -9.43 -5.17 -35.61
C LYS A 15 -10.40 -6.35 -35.81
N ASP A 16 -10.24 -7.42 -35.05
CA ASP A 16 -11.07 -8.62 -35.21
C ASP A 16 -12.43 -8.53 -34.50
N LEU A 17 -12.61 -7.56 -33.59
CA LEU A 17 -13.89 -7.30 -32.94
C LEU A 17 -14.91 -6.63 -33.89
N HIS A 18 -14.45 -5.93 -34.93
CA HIS A 18 -15.33 -5.19 -35.86
C HIS A 18 -15.96 -6.08 -36.95
N MET A 19 -15.47 -7.31 -37.11
CA MET A 19 -16.02 -8.29 -38.06
C MET A 19 -17.18 -9.12 -37.48
N PHE A 20 -17.29 -9.22 -36.16
CA PHE A 20 -18.34 -10.02 -35.51
C PHE A 20 -19.66 -9.26 -35.28
N LEU A 21 -19.62 -7.92 -35.21
CA LEU A 21 -20.81 -7.06 -35.10
C LEU A 21 -21.41 -6.68 -36.47
N GLY A 22 -20.84 -7.17 -37.56
CA GLY A 22 -21.15 -6.73 -38.92
C GLY A 22 -21.57 -7.87 -39.85
N SER A 23 -22.61 -8.65 -39.51
CA SER A 23 -23.48 -9.32 -40.50
C SER A 23 -24.64 -10.09 -39.87
N SER A 24 -25.82 -9.47 -39.86
CA SER A 24 -27.05 -10.19 -40.20
C SER A 24 -27.75 -9.45 -41.35
N ARG A 25 -27.63 -10.07 -42.52
CA ARG A 25 -28.56 -10.03 -43.66
C ARG A 25 -29.98 -10.40 -43.16
N THR A 26 -31.12 -10.02 -43.73
CA THR A 26 -31.48 -9.74 -45.13
C THR A 26 -32.93 -9.23 -45.22
N SER A 27 -33.18 -8.26 -46.12
CA SER A 27 -34.25 -8.24 -47.13
C SER A 27 -35.68 -8.70 -46.78
N VAL A 28 -36.67 -7.79 -46.85
CA VAL A 28 -37.86 -7.85 -47.74
C VAL A 28 -38.50 -6.45 -47.91
N ASN A 29 -38.60 -6.00 -49.17
CA ASN A 29 -39.56 -5.12 -49.86
C ASN A 29 -40.20 -3.83 -49.25
N ARG A 30 -40.21 -2.82 -50.15
CA ARG A 30 -41.25 -1.80 -50.47
C ARG A 30 -41.22 -0.43 -49.75
N PRO A 31 -41.71 0.65 -50.40
CA PRO A 31 -40.89 1.50 -51.27
C PRO A 31 -40.84 2.98 -50.83
N GLY A 32 -40.07 3.77 -51.58
CA GLY A 32 -39.65 5.15 -51.30
C GLY A 32 -40.76 6.16 -50.99
N TRP A 33 -40.40 7.07 -50.09
CA TRP A 33 -41.10 8.30 -49.79
C TRP A 33 -40.18 9.46 -50.19
N GLU A 34 -40.36 9.90 -51.44
CA GLU A 34 -39.75 11.13 -51.95
C GLU A 34 -40.36 12.34 -51.24
N ALA A 35 -39.48 13.18 -50.70
CA ALA A 35 -39.79 14.52 -50.25
C ALA A 35 -40.21 15.37 -51.46
N ARG A 36 -41.52 15.61 -51.59
CA ARG A 36 -42.10 16.48 -52.61
C ARG A 36 -41.67 17.93 -52.35
N ARG A 37 -40.88 18.46 -53.28
CA ARG A 37 -40.92 19.89 -53.66
C ARG A 37 -42.30 20.16 -54.27
N LEU A 38 -42.96 21.22 -53.81
CA LEU A 38 -44.16 21.76 -54.45
C LEU A 38 -43.75 23.00 -55.23
N ASP A 39 -43.62 22.82 -56.55
CA ASP A 39 -43.74 23.88 -57.53
C ASP A 39 -45.24 24.17 -57.74
N PHE A 40 -45.64 25.44 -57.71
CA PHE A 40 -46.96 25.88 -58.15
C PHE A 40 -46.80 26.66 -59.45
N SER A 41 -47.00 25.98 -60.58
CA SER A 41 -47.38 26.61 -61.84
C SER A 41 -48.23 25.66 -62.68
N ALA A 42 -49.41 26.17 -63.07
CA ALA A 42 -50.23 25.85 -64.22
C ALA A 42 -50.80 24.43 -64.44
N ALA A 43 -52.14 24.37 -64.52
CA ALA A 43 -53.00 23.62 -65.47
C ALA A 43 -54.42 23.54 -64.87
N SER A 44 -55.57 23.59 -65.56
CA SER A 44 -56.02 23.70 -66.96
C SER A 44 -57.53 24.03 -66.87
N ARG A 45 -58.10 24.99 -67.61
CA ARG A 45 -58.83 24.79 -68.88
C ARG A 45 -59.51 23.43 -69.10
N ASP A 46 -60.85 23.46 -69.11
CA ASP A 46 -61.82 22.91 -70.08
C ASP A 46 -63.17 22.72 -69.32
N SER A 47 -64.37 23.02 -69.84
CA SER A 47 -64.88 22.80 -71.19
C SER A 47 -66.15 23.63 -71.49
N SER A 48 -66.40 23.63 -72.79
CA SER A 48 -67.36 24.26 -73.72
C SER A 48 -68.89 24.02 -73.58
N THR A 49 -69.60 24.99 -74.19
CA THR A 49 -70.74 24.90 -75.15
C THR A 49 -72.23 24.92 -74.71
N LEU A 50 -72.91 25.97 -75.24
CA LEU A 50 -74.22 26.05 -75.93
C LEU A 50 -75.53 25.78 -75.15
N SER A 51 -76.39 26.80 -75.04
CA SER A 51 -77.59 27.02 -75.89
C SER A 51 -78.64 27.97 -75.28
N LEU A 52 -79.27 28.76 -76.14
CA LEU A 52 -80.44 29.63 -75.99
C LEU A 52 -81.73 28.83 -75.62
N PRO A 53 -82.83 29.40 -75.08
CA PRO A 53 -83.69 30.34 -75.84
C PRO A 53 -84.47 31.43 -75.06
N SER A 54 -84.93 32.43 -75.83
CA SER A 54 -86.04 33.38 -75.55
C SER A 54 -87.40 32.65 -75.60
N PRO A 55 -88.55 33.18 -75.12
CA PRO A 55 -89.32 34.14 -75.94
C PRO A 55 -90.24 35.16 -75.20
N ASN A 56 -90.44 36.29 -75.89
CA ASN A 56 -91.69 37.04 -76.17
C ASN A 56 -92.74 37.40 -75.10
N ALA A 57 -93.15 38.68 -75.12
CA ALA A 57 -94.48 39.16 -75.56
C ALA A 57 -94.46 40.70 -75.66
N SER A 58 -94.41 41.29 -76.86
CA SER A 58 -95.54 41.87 -77.62
C SER A 58 -96.09 43.19 -77.02
N SER A 59 -96.30 44.29 -77.73
CA SER A 59 -96.97 44.40 -79.03
C SER A 59 -97.00 45.87 -79.53
N LEU A 60 -96.90 46.03 -80.86
CA LEU A 60 -97.67 46.90 -81.79
C LEU A 60 -97.89 48.41 -81.50
N ALA A 61 -98.05 49.34 -82.47
CA ALA A 61 -97.84 49.42 -83.91
C ALA A 61 -98.28 50.83 -84.41
N ARG A 62 -97.75 51.23 -85.59
CA ARG A 62 -98.36 52.01 -86.69
C ARG A 62 -98.80 53.49 -86.51
N GLY A 63 -98.43 54.29 -87.53
CA GLY A 63 -99.28 55.39 -88.03
C GLY A 63 -98.56 56.49 -88.82
N GLN A 64 -98.56 56.40 -90.15
CA GLN A 64 -98.18 57.48 -91.09
C GLN A 64 -99.44 58.16 -91.69
N LYS A 65 -99.27 59.40 -92.19
CA LYS A 65 -99.95 60.13 -93.30
C LYS A 65 -101.13 61.11 -93.04
N ARG A 66 -100.82 62.39 -93.37
CA ARG A 66 -101.42 63.37 -94.35
C ARG A 66 -102.84 64.00 -94.19
N HIS A 67 -102.84 65.30 -94.54
CA HIS A 67 -103.84 66.19 -95.21
C HIS A 67 -104.51 67.36 -94.45
N HIS A 68 -104.42 68.54 -95.12
CA HIS A 68 -105.27 69.76 -95.17
C HIS A 68 -106.67 69.66 -94.53
N ASP A 69 -107.33 70.71 -94.02
CA ASP A 69 -107.38 72.13 -94.40
C ASP A 69 -108.01 73.01 -93.28
N SER A 70 -107.65 74.30 -93.29
CA SER A 70 -108.48 75.47 -92.92
C SER A 70 -108.92 75.78 -91.46
N LEU A 71 -108.17 76.73 -90.87
CA LEU A 71 -108.58 77.99 -90.17
C LEU A 71 -109.42 77.92 -88.86
N VAL A 72 -109.15 78.61 -87.74
CA VAL A 72 -108.28 79.77 -87.38
C VAL A 72 -108.00 79.72 -85.86
N GLY A 73 -106.80 80.11 -85.39
CA GLY A 73 -106.60 80.71 -84.04
C GLY A 73 -105.90 79.90 -82.93
N PHE A 74 -105.43 78.67 -83.15
CA PHE A 74 -104.94 77.77 -82.08
C PHE A 74 -103.43 77.42 -82.10
N ASP A 75 -102.62 78.07 -82.97
CA ASP A 75 -101.26 77.64 -83.30
C ASP A 75 -100.13 78.07 -82.32
N VAL A 76 -100.38 79.02 -81.42
CA VAL A 76 -99.38 79.46 -80.43
C VAL A 76 -99.38 78.56 -79.19
N THR A 77 -100.56 78.17 -78.70
CA THR A 77 -100.72 77.33 -77.50
C THR A 77 -100.29 75.88 -77.73
N LYS A 78 -100.44 75.36 -78.96
CA LYS A 78 -99.98 74.01 -79.33
C LYS A 78 -98.46 73.91 -79.36
N LYS A 79 -97.77 74.89 -79.97
CA LYS A 79 -96.29 74.94 -79.98
C LYS A 79 -95.69 75.12 -78.60
N ILE A 80 -96.33 75.88 -77.71
CA ILE A 80 -95.91 76.00 -76.31
C ILE A 80 -96.04 74.65 -75.60
N ARG A 81 -97.16 73.93 -75.76
CA ARG A 81 -97.34 72.59 -75.18
C ARG A 81 -96.35 71.55 -75.71
N GLU A 82 -96.02 71.61 -77.01
CA GLU A 82 -94.99 70.76 -77.62
C GLU A 82 -93.61 71.06 -77.00
N LYS A 83 -93.24 72.34 -76.87
CA LYS A 83 -91.99 72.76 -76.21
C LYS A 83 -91.95 72.39 -74.73
N ASP A 84 -93.05 72.54 -74.01
CA ASP A 84 -93.16 72.12 -72.60
C ASP A 84 -93.03 70.60 -72.47
N SER A 85 -93.62 69.82 -73.39
CA SER A 85 -93.45 68.37 -73.43
C SER A 85 -92.01 67.95 -73.75
N GLU A 86 -91.32 68.67 -74.65
CA GLU A 86 -89.89 68.49 -74.93
C GLU A 86 -89.04 68.84 -73.69
N ILE A 87 -89.38 69.91 -72.98
CA ILE A 87 -88.69 70.32 -71.73
C ILE A 87 -88.92 69.29 -70.62
N ILE A 88 -90.13 68.76 -70.47
CA ILE A 88 -90.44 67.71 -69.49
C ILE A 88 -89.70 66.42 -69.86
N ASN A 89 -89.68 66.04 -71.13
CA ASN A 89 -88.95 64.87 -71.60
C ASN A 89 -87.43 65.02 -71.41
N THR A 90 -86.86 66.18 -71.73
CA THR A 90 -85.43 66.44 -71.50
C THR A 90 -85.10 66.46 -70.01
N ARG A 91 -85.94 67.08 -69.17
CA ARG A 91 -85.80 67.01 -67.70
C ARG A 91 -85.88 65.57 -67.19
N ALA A 92 -86.85 64.77 -67.65
CA ALA A 92 -86.96 63.36 -67.29
C ALA A 92 -85.74 62.55 -67.75
N THR A 93 -85.19 62.83 -68.94
CA THR A 93 -83.94 62.19 -69.39
C THR A 93 -82.74 62.63 -68.57
N VAL A 94 -82.65 63.90 -68.15
CA VAL A 94 -81.59 64.42 -67.28
C VAL A 94 -81.68 63.77 -65.91
N THR A 95 -82.86 63.69 -65.29
CA THR A 95 -83.05 63.00 -64.01
C THR A 95 -82.70 61.51 -64.11
N ARG A 96 -83.08 60.85 -65.20
CA ARG A 96 -82.69 59.45 -65.45
C ARG A 96 -81.18 59.29 -65.63
N LEU A 97 -80.52 60.20 -66.34
CA LEU A 97 -79.07 60.21 -66.51
C LEU A 97 -78.34 60.53 -65.21
N GLN A 98 -78.87 61.44 -64.38
CA GLN A 98 -78.37 61.73 -63.04
C GLN A 98 -78.52 60.54 -62.10
N GLY A 99 -79.65 59.83 -62.15
CA GLY A 99 -79.86 58.58 -61.40
C GLY A 99 -78.87 57.49 -61.82
N ARG A 100 -78.68 57.31 -63.13
CA ARG A 100 -77.67 56.37 -63.67
C ARG A 100 -76.25 56.78 -63.30
N LEU A 101 -75.92 58.07 -63.35
CA LEU A 101 -74.61 58.58 -62.96
C LEU A 101 -74.36 58.29 -61.47
N HIS A 102 -75.35 58.55 -60.61
CA HIS A 102 -75.25 58.27 -59.18
C HIS A 102 -75.12 56.77 -58.90
N GLU A 103 -75.86 55.91 -59.60
CA GLU A 103 -75.74 54.46 -59.49
C GLU A 103 -74.33 53.97 -59.91
N VAL A 104 -73.79 54.52 -61.00
CA VAL A 104 -72.41 54.25 -61.43
C VAL A 104 -71.38 54.76 -60.42
N GLU A 105 -71.59 55.93 -59.81
CA GLU A 105 -70.72 56.47 -58.76
C GLU A 105 -70.73 55.60 -57.50
N VAL A 106 -71.90 55.12 -57.08
CA VAL A 106 -72.04 54.25 -55.90
C VAL A 106 -71.40 52.89 -56.16
N THR A 107 -71.64 52.29 -57.33
CA THR A 107 -71.00 51.02 -57.71
C THR A 107 -69.49 51.16 -57.86
N HIS A 108 -68.99 52.28 -58.42
CA HIS A 108 -67.56 52.56 -58.48
C HIS A 108 -66.94 52.74 -57.09
N LYS A 109 -67.60 53.48 -56.18
CA LYS A 109 -67.15 53.62 -54.78
C LYS A 109 -67.12 52.27 -54.07
N LYS A 110 -68.14 51.43 -54.27
CA LYS A 110 -68.21 50.08 -53.70
C LYS A 110 -67.07 49.19 -54.23
N ALA A 111 -66.86 49.16 -55.55
CA ALA A 111 -65.77 48.42 -56.17
C ALA A 111 -64.39 48.91 -55.69
N LYS A 112 -64.22 50.23 -55.48
CA LYS A 112 -62.99 50.78 -54.91
C LYS A 112 -62.77 50.33 -53.47
N LEU A 113 -63.81 50.35 -52.63
CA LEU A 113 -63.72 49.88 -51.25
C LEU A 113 -63.43 48.38 -51.17
N GLU A 114 -64.02 47.57 -52.06
CA GLU A 114 -63.75 46.14 -52.18
C GLU A 114 -62.30 45.89 -52.61
N ALA A 115 -61.80 46.61 -53.63
CA ALA A 115 -60.40 46.54 -54.05
C ALA A 115 -59.44 46.99 -52.93
N ASP A 116 -59.75 48.06 -52.20
CA ASP A 116 -58.96 48.53 -51.05
C ASP A 116 -58.97 47.50 -49.91
N ALA A 117 -60.08 46.82 -49.66
CA ALA A 117 -60.18 45.75 -48.69
C ALA A 117 -59.35 44.53 -49.11
N GLU A 118 -59.40 44.12 -50.38
CA GLU A 118 -58.57 43.05 -50.92
C GLU A 118 -57.07 43.39 -50.80
N ILE A 119 -56.67 44.61 -51.18
CA ILE A 119 -55.28 45.09 -51.02
C ILE A 119 -54.84 45.01 -49.56
N ARG A 120 -55.69 45.42 -48.60
CA ARG A 120 -55.37 45.30 -47.17
C ARG A 120 -55.17 43.84 -46.77
N THR A 121 -56.08 42.94 -47.16
CA THR A 121 -55.93 41.50 -46.82
C THR A 121 -54.67 40.89 -47.42
N LEU A 122 -54.31 41.27 -48.65
CA LEU A 122 -53.07 40.84 -49.29
C LEU A 122 -51.84 41.40 -48.57
N GLN A 123 -51.86 42.66 -48.15
CA GLN A 123 -50.79 43.25 -47.34
C GLN A 123 -50.63 42.56 -45.98
N TYR A 124 -51.72 42.22 -45.31
CA TYR A 124 -51.67 41.44 -44.06
C TYR A 124 -51.08 40.05 -44.26
N ARG A 125 -51.50 39.33 -45.32
CA ARG A 125 -50.92 38.03 -45.67
C ARG A 125 -49.43 38.15 -45.97
N GLN A 126 -49.03 39.15 -46.77
CA GLN A 126 -47.62 39.38 -47.10
C GLN A 126 -46.76 39.69 -45.87
N ARG A 127 -47.29 40.44 -44.88
CA ARG A 127 -46.57 40.69 -43.62
C ARG A 127 -46.40 39.41 -42.81
N ARG A 128 -47.46 38.63 -42.65
CA ARG A 128 -47.40 37.35 -41.94
C ARG A 128 -46.45 36.36 -42.61
N ASP A 129 -46.44 36.31 -43.94
CA ASP A 129 -45.53 35.45 -44.70
C ASP A 129 -44.07 35.92 -44.53
N LYS A 130 -43.82 37.23 -44.49
CA LYS A 130 -42.48 37.79 -44.19
C LYS A 130 -42.02 37.42 -42.78
N GLU A 131 -42.87 37.62 -41.76
CA GLU A 131 -42.58 37.23 -40.38
C GLU A 131 -42.27 35.73 -40.27
N LEU A 132 -43.06 34.88 -40.94
CA LEU A 132 -42.81 33.44 -40.99
C LEU A 132 -41.48 33.10 -41.68
N ILE A 133 -41.16 33.78 -42.79
CA ILE A 133 -39.88 33.61 -43.48
C ILE A 133 -38.72 34.03 -42.56
N ASP A 134 -38.83 35.15 -41.87
CA ASP A 134 -37.79 35.66 -40.97
C ASP A 134 -37.60 34.71 -39.77
N ASP A 135 -38.68 34.19 -39.20
CA ASP A 135 -38.64 33.16 -38.16
C ASP A 135 -37.96 31.87 -38.63
N LEU A 136 -38.31 31.40 -39.84
CA LEU A 136 -37.69 30.22 -40.44
C LEU A 136 -36.20 30.46 -40.75
N GLN A 137 -35.83 31.64 -41.24
CA GLN A 137 -34.43 32.02 -41.45
C GLN A 137 -33.66 32.08 -40.13
N CYS A 138 -34.26 32.61 -39.06
CA CYS A 138 -33.65 32.64 -37.73
C CYS A 138 -33.44 31.23 -37.18
N LYS A 139 -34.44 30.35 -37.30
CA LYS A 139 -34.33 28.93 -36.92
C LYS A 139 -33.25 28.22 -37.74
N LEU A 140 -33.19 28.44 -39.05
CA LEU A 140 -32.20 27.83 -39.92
C LEU A 140 -30.78 28.30 -39.58
N LYS A 141 -30.59 29.60 -39.31
CA LYS A 141 -29.31 30.15 -38.81
C LYS A 141 -28.88 29.52 -37.48
N LYS A 142 -29.79 29.37 -36.52
CA LYS A 142 -29.51 28.70 -35.24
C LYS A 142 -29.11 27.23 -35.43
N MET A 143 -29.81 26.51 -36.30
CA MET A 143 -29.48 25.12 -36.62
C MET A 143 -28.14 24.97 -37.35
N LEU A 144 -27.79 25.91 -38.25
CA LEU A 144 -26.48 25.92 -38.91
C LEU A 144 -25.35 26.21 -37.92
N LYS A 145 -25.51 27.20 -37.05
CA LYS A 145 -24.54 27.48 -35.98
C LYS A 145 -24.34 26.28 -35.05
N GLY A 146 -25.43 25.65 -34.58
CA GLY A 146 -25.33 24.44 -33.77
C GLY A 146 -24.65 23.26 -34.49
N LYS A 147 -24.84 23.13 -35.82
CA LYS A 147 -24.10 22.14 -36.62
C LYS A 147 -22.62 22.47 -36.76
N GLU A 148 -22.27 23.74 -36.91
CA GLU A 148 -20.88 24.20 -36.98
C GLU A 148 -20.15 23.99 -35.65
N GLU A 149 -20.76 24.41 -34.53
CA GLU A 149 -20.25 24.17 -33.17
C GLU A 149 -20.11 22.66 -32.87
N GLY A 150 -21.08 21.85 -33.28
CA GLY A 150 -21.00 20.39 -33.22
C GLY A 150 -19.87 19.82 -34.08
N ARG A 151 -19.64 20.37 -35.28
CA ARG A 151 -18.55 19.93 -36.16
C ARG A 151 -17.18 20.34 -35.60
N GLU A 152 -17.07 21.51 -34.99
CA GLU A 152 -15.83 21.99 -34.36
C GLU A 152 -15.49 21.20 -33.10
N SER A 153 -16.47 20.90 -32.24
CA SER A 153 -16.26 20.04 -31.08
C SER A 153 -15.82 18.63 -31.48
N VAL A 154 -16.41 18.04 -32.54
CA VAL A 154 -15.98 16.74 -33.08
C VAL A 154 -14.56 16.81 -33.67
N LYS A 155 -14.22 17.88 -34.39
CA LYS A 155 -12.86 18.06 -34.93
C LYS A 155 -11.82 18.21 -33.81
N SER A 156 -12.11 19.00 -32.79
CA SER A 156 -11.23 19.20 -31.63
C SER A 156 -11.05 17.89 -30.85
N ALA A 157 -12.13 17.15 -30.60
CA ALA A 157 -12.07 15.85 -29.95
C ALA A 157 -11.28 14.81 -30.76
N ARG A 158 -11.42 14.80 -32.09
CA ARG A 158 -10.59 13.95 -32.98
C ARG A 158 -9.12 14.32 -32.92
N ALA A 159 -8.79 15.60 -33.00
CA ALA A 159 -7.40 16.07 -32.90
C ALA A 159 -6.77 15.67 -31.56
N GLN A 160 -7.50 15.82 -30.45
CA GLN A 160 -7.04 15.39 -29.12
C GLN A 160 -6.85 13.87 -29.04
N TRP A 161 -7.75 13.10 -29.64
CA TRP A 161 -7.63 11.64 -29.70
C TRP A 161 -6.42 11.22 -30.55
N ASP A 162 -6.20 11.86 -31.70
CA ASP A 162 -5.05 11.59 -32.57
C ASP A 162 -3.72 11.92 -31.87
N THR A 163 -3.64 13.05 -31.16
CA THR A 163 -2.43 13.41 -30.38
C THR A 163 -2.20 12.42 -29.24
N ALA A 164 -3.24 12.06 -28.48
CA ALA A 164 -3.13 11.10 -27.39
C ALA A 164 -2.73 9.70 -27.90
N ASN A 165 -3.25 9.29 -29.07
CA ASN A 165 -2.91 8.02 -29.69
C ASN A 165 -1.47 8.01 -30.22
N LEU A 166 -0.99 9.13 -30.79
CA LEU A 166 0.40 9.29 -31.20
C LEU A 166 1.36 9.23 -30.00
N GLU A 167 1.02 9.92 -28.91
CA GLU A 167 1.80 9.88 -27.66
C GLU A 167 1.79 8.51 -26.99
N ALA A 168 0.66 7.80 -27.01
CA ALA A 168 0.57 6.42 -26.55
C ALA A 168 1.45 5.50 -27.40
N GLY A 169 1.38 5.61 -28.74
CA GLY A 169 2.23 4.85 -29.66
C GLY A 169 3.73 5.13 -29.44
N ALA A 170 4.11 6.40 -29.26
CA ALA A 170 5.49 6.78 -28.96
C ALA A 170 5.97 6.21 -27.62
N ARG A 171 5.12 6.16 -26.58
CA ARG A 171 5.44 5.53 -25.30
C ARG A 171 5.63 4.02 -25.43
N VAL A 172 4.75 3.35 -26.18
CA VAL A 172 4.87 1.91 -26.44
C VAL A 172 6.17 1.61 -27.19
N ASN A 173 6.51 2.38 -28.23
CA ASN A 173 7.76 2.19 -28.98
C ASN A 173 9.00 2.41 -28.10
N LYS A 174 8.99 3.45 -27.25
CA LYS A 174 10.08 3.66 -26.28
C LYS A 174 10.22 2.49 -25.31
N MET A 175 9.09 1.98 -24.79
CA MET A 175 9.10 0.83 -23.89
C MET A 175 9.62 -0.45 -24.59
N GLN A 176 9.25 -0.65 -25.85
CA GLN A 176 9.76 -1.77 -26.67
C GLN A 176 11.26 -1.64 -26.93
N GLN A 177 11.76 -0.43 -27.21
CA GLN A 177 13.19 -0.17 -27.39
C GLN A 177 13.96 -0.44 -26.10
N THR A 178 13.51 0.08 -24.96
CA THR A 178 14.17 -0.18 -23.67
C THR A 178 14.14 -1.66 -23.31
N TYR A 179 13.03 -2.35 -23.60
CA TYR A 179 12.92 -3.79 -23.39
C TYR A 179 13.91 -4.57 -24.25
N LEU A 180 14.07 -4.22 -25.54
CA LEU A 180 15.05 -4.85 -26.42
C LEU A 180 16.49 -4.58 -25.97
N GLU A 181 16.79 -3.35 -25.53
CA GLU A 181 18.11 -2.99 -25.00
C GLU A 181 18.42 -3.73 -23.69
N GLU A 182 17.46 -3.85 -22.78
CA GLU A 182 17.59 -4.61 -21.54
C GLU A 182 17.76 -6.11 -21.84
N SER A 183 16.96 -6.67 -22.75
CA SER A 183 17.09 -8.06 -23.18
C SER A 183 18.45 -8.33 -23.83
N ALA A 184 18.99 -7.40 -24.62
CA ALA A 184 20.32 -7.54 -25.21
C ALA A 184 21.43 -7.53 -24.15
N LYS A 185 21.34 -6.64 -23.15
CA LYS A 185 22.28 -6.59 -22.02
C LYS A 185 22.21 -7.86 -21.17
N MET A 186 21.01 -8.41 -20.93
CA MET A 186 20.87 -9.67 -20.21
C MET A 186 21.46 -10.83 -21.02
N GLN A 187 21.28 -10.85 -22.34
CA GLN A 187 21.89 -11.87 -23.19
C GLN A 187 23.43 -11.79 -23.19
N GLU A 188 24.00 -10.58 -23.20
CA GLU A 188 25.44 -10.36 -23.06
C GLU A 188 25.96 -10.88 -21.73
N LYS A 189 25.31 -10.54 -20.60
CA LYS A 189 25.66 -11.09 -19.28
C LYS A 189 25.55 -12.62 -19.22
N ILE A 190 24.53 -13.21 -19.85
CA ILE A 190 24.38 -14.67 -19.93
C ILE A 190 25.57 -15.27 -20.65
N ASN A 191 26.00 -14.68 -21.77
CA ASN A 191 27.16 -15.16 -22.52
C ASN A 191 28.44 -15.01 -21.68
N ASP A 192 28.66 -13.88 -21.00
CA ASP A 192 29.82 -13.68 -20.11
C ASP A 192 29.86 -14.70 -18.97
N LEU A 193 28.71 -14.97 -18.34
CA LEU A 193 28.60 -15.99 -17.30
C LEU A 193 28.82 -17.41 -17.85
N GLN A 194 28.35 -17.69 -19.06
CA GLN A 194 28.64 -18.97 -19.74
C GLN A 194 30.14 -19.12 -20.00
N GLU A 195 30.83 -18.08 -20.46
CA GLU A 195 32.29 -18.09 -20.63
C GLU A 195 33.00 -18.35 -19.29
N GLN A 196 32.57 -17.69 -18.21
CA GLN A 196 33.13 -17.93 -16.86
C GLN A 196 32.89 -19.36 -16.37
N VAL A 197 31.70 -19.92 -16.59
CA VAL A 197 31.40 -21.31 -16.25
C VAL A 197 32.30 -22.26 -17.03
N THR A 198 32.46 -22.05 -18.35
CA THR A 198 33.37 -22.90 -19.14
C THR A 198 34.82 -22.80 -18.67
N HIS A 199 35.29 -21.62 -18.30
CA HIS A 199 36.64 -21.45 -17.74
C HIS A 199 36.80 -22.18 -16.40
N LEU A 200 35.82 -22.07 -15.50
CA LEU A 200 35.84 -22.79 -14.23
C LEU A 200 35.75 -24.32 -14.41
N GLU A 201 34.98 -24.80 -15.39
CA GLU A 201 34.93 -26.22 -15.76
C GLU A 201 36.28 -26.73 -16.26
N GLU A 202 36.98 -25.94 -17.09
CA GLU A 202 38.35 -26.24 -17.53
C GLU A 202 39.34 -26.27 -16.36
N GLU A 203 39.28 -25.29 -15.44
CA GLU A 203 40.13 -25.28 -14.24
C GLU A 203 39.87 -26.48 -13.33
N VAL A 204 38.60 -26.85 -13.12
CA VAL A 204 38.22 -28.04 -12.35
C VAL A 204 38.72 -29.30 -13.04
N ALA A 205 38.62 -29.40 -14.38
CA ALA A 205 39.18 -30.51 -15.14
C ALA A 205 40.71 -30.62 -14.99
N GLU A 206 41.44 -29.50 -15.00
CA GLU A 206 42.88 -29.50 -14.74
C GLU A 206 43.22 -29.94 -13.31
N LYS A 207 42.49 -29.43 -12.31
CA LYS A 207 42.75 -29.75 -10.90
C LYS A 207 42.41 -31.21 -10.60
N THR A 208 41.30 -31.72 -11.13
CA THR A 208 40.93 -33.13 -11.02
C THR A 208 41.97 -34.03 -11.69
N SER A 209 42.49 -33.67 -12.87
CA SER A 209 43.61 -34.40 -13.48
C SER A 209 44.86 -34.40 -12.58
N LYS A 210 45.24 -33.26 -11.99
CA LYS A 210 46.36 -33.17 -11.04
C LYS A 210 46.14 -34.04 -9.79
N VAL A 211 44.91 -34.11 -9.27
CA VAL A 211 44.55 -34.98 -8.14
C VAL A 211 44.66 -36.45 -8.55
N THR A 212 44.12 -36.88 -9.69
CA THR A 212 44.26 -38.29 -10.14
C THR A 212 45.71 -38.71 -10.32
N LEU A 213 46.57 -37.78 -10.76
CA LEU A 213 48.01 -38.04 -10.89
C LEU A 213 48.66 -38.19 -9.51
N ALA A 214 48.31 -37.34 -8.54
CA ALA A 214 48.76 -37.45 -7.17
C ALA A 214 48.27 -38.75 -6.49
N GLU A 215 47.02 -39.14 -6.71
CA GLU A 215 46.43 -40.39 -6.22
C GLU A 215 47.21 -41.61 -6.77
N SER A 216 47.51 -41.62 -8.07
CA SER A 216 48.34 -42.68 -8.66
C SER A 216 49.76 -42.73 -8.06
N HIS A 217 50.34 -41.57 -7.73
CA HIS A 217 51.63 -41.52 -7.06
C HIS A 217 51.57 -42.06 -5.62
N THR A 218 50.51 -41.76 -4.88
CA THR A 218 50.31 -42.32 -3.54
C THR A 218 50.11 -43.82 -3.58
N GLU A 219 49.34 -44.36 -4.52
CA GLU A 219 49.18 -45.81 -4.70
C GLU A 219 50.51 -46.50 -4.97
N VAL A 220 51.35 -45.92 -5.83
CA VAL A 220 52.70 -46.45 -6.11
C VAL A 220 53.60 -46.40 -4.86
N LEU A 221 53.53 -45.33 -4.07
CA LEU A 221 54.30 -45.21 -2.84
C LEU A 221 53.83 -46.20 -1.76
N GLU A 222 52.53 -46.41 -1.61
CA GLU A 222 51.95 -47.41 -0.73
C GLU A 222 52.38 -48.83 -1.12
N ALA A 223 52.32 -49.16 -2.42
CA ALA A 223 52.82 -50.44 -2.92
C ALA A 223 54.32 -50.65 -2.60
N ARG A 224 55.13 -49.59 -2.76
CA ARG A 224 56.56 -49.64 -2.42
C ARG A 224 56.80 -49.78 -0.91
N LEU A 225 55.94 -49.19 -0.09
CA LEU A 225 56.03 -49.27 1.37
C LEU A 225 55.71 -50.70 1.84
N VAL A 226 54.70 -51.34 1.26
CA VAL A 226 54.39 -52.76 1.48
C VAL A 226 55.56 -53.66 1.07
N GLU A 227 56.20 -53.39 -0.09
CA GLU A 227 57.37 -54.15 -0.54
C GLU A 227 58.56 -54.02 0.44
N VAL A 228 58.78 -52.82 0.98
CA VAL A 228 59.83 -52.58 1.99
C VAL A 228 59.50 -53.28 3.31
N GLN A 229 58.24 -53.25 3.76
CA GLN A 229 57.78 -53.97 4.94
C GLN A 229 57.98 -55.48 4.79
N GLU A 230 57.65 -56.06 3.64
CA GLU A 230 57.92 -57.47 3.35
C GLU A 230 59.42 -57.81 3.41
N LYS A 231 60.27 -56.96 2.84
CA LYS A 231 61.73 -57.14 2.91
C LYS A 231 62.25 -57.05 4.33
N HIS A 232 61.70 -56.12 5.13
CA HIS A 232 62.05 -55.99 6.54
C HIS A 232 61.66 -57.24 7.34
N ARG A 233 60.43 -57.73 7.17
CA ARG A 233 59.94 -58.97 7.79
C ARG A 233 60.84 -60.16 7.47
N ARG A 234 61.25 -60.33 6.20
CA ARG A 234 62.17 -61.41 5.78
C ARG A 234 63.56 -61.27 6.41
N ALA A 235 64.04 -60.04 6.63
CA ALA A 235 65.30 -59.80 7.32
C ALA A 235 65.21 -60.14 8.81
N GLU A 236 64.11 -59.79 9.48
CA GLU A 236 63.85 -60.18 10.87
C GLU A 236 63.76 -61.70 11.03
N GLU A 237 63.08 -62.40 10.12
CA GLU A 237 63.02 -63.87 10.11
C GLU A 237 64.42 -64.50 9.95
N SER A 238 65.25 -63.96 9.06
CA SER A 238 66.64 -64.40 8.87
C SER A 238 67.50 -64.13 10.10
N GLN A 239 67.31 -62.97 10.76
CA GLN A 239 68.00 -62.64 12.01
C GLN A 239 67.60 -63.60 13.14
N ALA A 240 66.31 -63.89 13.30
CA ALA A 240 65.81 -64.84 14.30
C ALA A 240 66.37 -66.26 14.07
N GLN A 241 66.47 -66.70 12.82
CA GLN A 241 67.13 -67.97 12.47
C GLN A 241 68.62 -67.96 12.83
N GLY A 242 69.31 -66.85 12.59
CA GLY A 242 70.72 -66.68 12.97
C GLY A 242 70.95 -66.69 14.49
N GLU A 243 70.04 -66.09 15.27
CA GLU A 243 70.08 -66.11 16.73
C GLU A 243 69.85 -67.52 17.29
N GLU A 244 68.91 -68.28 16.72
CA GLU A 244 68.67 -69.68 17.10
C GLU A 244 69.88 -70.57 16.79
N GLN A 245 70.52 -70.40 15.62
CA GLN A 245 71.77 -71.10 15.30
C GLN A 245 72.92 -70.75 16.27
N LYS A 246 73.05 -69.47 16.66
CA LYS A 246 74.01 -69.06 17.70
C LYS A 246 73.71 -69.72 19.05
N ARG A 247 72.43 -69.82 19.43
CA ARG A 247 71.99 -70.47 20.66
C ARG A 247 72.35 -71.95 20.67
N GLN A 248 72.13 -72.65 19.55
CA GLN A 248 72.51 -74.06 19.38
C GLN A 248 74.02 -74.26 19.43
N LEU A 249 74.81 -73.38 18.81
CA LEU A 249 76.27 -73.41 18.88
C LEU A 249 76.78 -73.22 20.31
N ASN A 250 76.20 -72.28 21.06
CA ASN A 250 76.56 -72.05 22.46
C ASN A 250 76.24 -73.26 23.35
N GLN A 251 75.12 -73.95 23.10
CA GLN A 251 74.79 -75.20 23.81
C GLN A 251 75.75 -76.34 23.46
N ALA A 252 76.20 -76.44 22.21
CA ALA A 252 77.22 -77.42 21.82
C ALA A 252 78.57 -77.12 22.49
N LEU A 253 78.98 -75.84 22.55
CA LEU A 253 80.22 -75.42 23.20
C LEU A 253 80.23 -75.68 24.71
N SER A 254 79.11 -75.47 25.42
CA SER A 254 79.04 -75.82 26.85
C SER A 254 79.20 -77.33 27.06
N ARG A 255 78.58 -78.14 26.19
CA ARG A 255 78.67 -79.60 26.25
C ARG A 255 80.07 -80.13 25.97
N VAL A 256 80.82 -79.47 25.09
CA VAL A 256 82.25 -79.78 24.87
C VAL A 256 83.07 -79.48 26.13
N ARG A 257 82.86 -78.31 26.76
CA ARG A 257 83.55 -77.98 28.03
C ARG A 257 83.25 -78.96 29.15
N ASP A 258 82.00 -79.41 29.26
CA ASP A 258 81.61 -80.41 30.28
C ASP A 258 82.32 -81.75 30.06
N LEU A 259 82.51 -82.17 28.80
CA LEU A 259 83.24 -83.39 28.44
C LEU A 259 84.75 -83.25 28.68
N GLU A 260 85.33 -82.07 28.45
CA GLU A 260 86.73 -81.77 28.76
C GLU A 260 87.00 -81.88 30.28
N LEU A 261 86.13 -81.30 31.12
CA LEU A 261 86.18 -81.39 32.59
C LEU A 261 86.09 -82.84 33.10
N GLN A 262 85.22 -83.65 32.50
CA GLN A 262 85.13 -85.08 32.84
C GLN A 262 86.42 -85.83 32.51
N GLN A 263 87.07 -85.48 31.39
CA GLN A 263 88.33 -86.12 30.98
C GLN A 263 89.50 -85.77 31.90
N GLU A 264 89.52 -84.55 32.47
CA GLU A 264 90.49 -84.15 33.49
C GLU A 264 90.28 -84.91 34.81
N GLY A 265 89.02 -85.05 35.25
CA GLY A 265 88.69 -85.81 36.46
C GLY A 265 89.11 -87.29 36.41
N PHE A 266 88.99 -87.95 35.24
CA PHE A 266 89.47 -89.33 35.08
C PHE A 266 91.00 -89.47 35.17
N LYS A 267 91.76 -88.46 34.75
CA LYS A 267 93.23 -88.45 34.85
C LYS A 267 93.72 -88.25 36.29
N GLU A 268 92.94 -87.56 37.13
CA GLU A 268 93.25 -87.37 38.54
C GLU A 268 92.93 -88.62 39.39
N ALA A 269 91.82 -89.30 39.11
CA ALA A 269 91.46 -90.55 39.78
C ALA A 269 92.51 -91.66 39.54
N GLN A 270 93.11 -91.72 38.35
CA GLN A 270 94.17 -92.68 38.03
C GLN A 270 95.46 -92.46 38.86
N LYS A 271 95.78 -91.21 39.21
CA LYS A 271 96.92 -90.87 40.09
C LYS A 271 96.67 -91.22 41.56
N GLN A 272 95.43 -91.22 42.01
CA GLN A 272 95.08 -91.55 43.39
C GLN A 272 95.15 -93.06 43.67
N GLN A 273 95.00 -93.90 42.63
CA GLN A 273 95.10 -95.35 42.75
C GLN A 273 96.54 -95.85 42.97
N GLU A 274 97.55 -95.16 42.41
CA GLU A 274 98.99 -95.45 42.66
C GLU A 274 99.43 -95.12 44.10
N VAL A 275 98.76 -94.17 44.77
CA VAL A 275 99.06 -93.76 46.16
C VAL A 275 98.46 -94.73 47.19
N LEU A 276 97.37 -95.41 46.84
CA LEU A 276 96.66 -96.33 47.73
C LEU A 276 97.32 -97.71 47.88
N GLU A 277 98.12 -98.17 46.89
CA GLU A 277 98.92 -99.41 47.02
C GLU A 277 100.05 -99.30 48.05
N ALA A 278 100.57 -98.08 48.30
CA ALA A 278 101.63 -97.84 49.28
C ALA A 278 101.15 -97.88 50.74
N ALA A 279 99.83 -97.76 50.98
CA ALA A 279 99.26 -97.66 52.33
C ALA A 279 98.84 -99.01 52.95
N MET A 280 98.88 -100.13 52.21
CA MET A 280 98.41 -101.45 52.67
C MET A 280 99.30 -102.14 53.72
N PHE A 281 100.47 -101.59 54.11
CA PHE A 281 101.41 -102.26 55.02
C PHE A 281 101.34 -101.89 56.52
N LYS A 282 100.37 -101.07 56.98
CA LYS A 282 100.28 -100.60 58.39
C LYS A 282 99.04 -101.07 59.18
N LEU A 283 98.29 -102.06 58.71
CA LEU A 283 96.96 -102.40 59.25
C LEU A 283 96.83 -103.18 60.59
N PRO A 284 97.83 -103.83 61.23
CA PRO A 284 97.53 -104.67 62.40
C PRO A 284 97.39 -103.97 63.77
N SER A 285 97.68 -102.66 63.90
CA SER A 285 97.67 -101.99 65.22
C SER A 285 96.36 -101.26 65.57
N LEU A 286 95.43 -101.09 64.62
CA LEU A 286 94.19 -100.31 64.79
C LEU A 286 92.96 -101.17 65.18
N GLU A 287 93.06 -102.50 65.14
CA GLU A 287 91.92 -103.39 65.41
C GLU A 287 91.51 -103.46 66.90
N LYS A 288 92.38 -103.06 67.83
CA LYS A 288 92.11 -103.15 69.29
C LYS A 288 91.34 -101.94 69.88
N GLU A 289 91.31 -100.79 69.21
CA GLU A 289 90.53 -99.61 69.65
C GLU A 289 89.06 -99.61 69.18
N LEU A 290 88.76 -100.38 68.12
CA LEU A 290 87.44 -100.46 67.49
C LEU A 290 86.37 -101.19 68.31
N ALA A 291 86.78 -101.96 69.33
CA ALA A 291 85.85 -102.74 70.16
C ALA A 291 85.14 -101.88 71.24
N LYS A 292 85.82 -100.87 71.81
CA LYS A 292 85.25 -100.02 72.88
C LYS A 292 84.28 -98.94 72.37
N LEU A 293 84.39 -98.52 71.11
CA LEU A 293 83.53 -97.50 70.49
C LEU A 293 82.16 -98.02 70.02
N LYS A 294 81.98 -99.34 69.89
CA LYS A 294 80.73 -99.94 69.39
C LYS A 294 79.59 -99.97 70.42
N GLU A 295 79.88 -100.00 71.72
CA GLU A 295 78.88 -100.12 72.78
C GLU A 295 78.22 -98.77 73.12
N ASN A 296 79.00 -97.68 73.19
CA ASN A 296 78.49 -96.31 73.36
C ASN A 296 77.61 -95.84 72.19
N ASN A 297 77.77 -96.43 71.00
CA ASN A 297 77.01 -96.07 69.80
C ASN A 297 75.57 -96.65 69.78
N LYS A 298 75.24 -97.57 70.69
CA LYS A 298 73.90 -98.17 70.76
C LYS A 298 72.95 -97.34 71.63
N PHE A 299 73.42 -96.86 72.78
CA PHE A 299 72.62 -96.06 73.73
C PHE A 299 72.17 -94.70 73.15
N LEU A 300 73.00 -94.06 72.32
CA LEU A 300 72.68 -92.78 71.66
C LEU A 300 71.63 -92.91 70.53
N ARG A 301 71.44 -94.11 69.95
CA ARG A 301 70.46 -94.32 68.88
C ARG A 301 69.03 -94.47 69.40
N ASP A 302 68.85 -95.03 70.59
CA ASP A 302 67.53 -95.26 71.17
C ASP A 302 66.96 -93.96 71.79
N THR A 303 67.79 -93.09 72.34
CA THR A 303 67.39 -91.74 72.78
C THR A 303 67.04 -90.82 71.62
N SER A 304 67.78 -90.89 70.50
CA SER A 304 67.48 -90.11 69.28
C SER A 304 66.15 -90.47 68.61
N ARG A 305 65.70 -91.74 68.69
CA ARG A 305 64.39 -92.15 68.16
C ARG A 305 63.22 -91.64 68.99
N ASN A 306 63.34 -91.64 70.32
CA ASN A 306 62.30 -91.11 71.19
C ASN A 306 62.16 -89.59 71.08
N THR A 307 63.25 -88.85 70.85
CA THR A 307 63.17 -87.40 70.60
C THR A 307 62.50 -87.09 69.26
N GLN A 308 62.83 -87.83 68.19
CA GLN A 308 62.20 -87.65 66.87
C GLN A 308 60.69 -87.92 66.90
N LEU A 309 60.25 -88.96 67.59
CA LEU A 309 58.80 -89.25 67.71
C LEU A 309 58.05 -88.14 68.47
N MET A 310 58.69 -87.52 69.47
CA MET A 310 58.09 -86.40 70.20
C MET A 310 58.10 -85.11 69.38
N GLU A 311 59.13 -84.88 68.56
CA GLU A 311 59.18 -83.78 67.60
C GLU A 311 58.13 -83.92 66.49
N GLU A 312 57.87 -85.13 65.99
CA GLU A 312 56.79 -85.40 65.03
C GLU A 312 55.41 -85.17 65.64
N LYS A 313 55.17 -85.61 66.88
CA LYS A 313 53.91 -85.32 67.59
C LYS A 313 53.75 -83.84 67.89
N LEU A 314 54.84 -83.14 68.23
CA LEU A 314 54.83 -81.71 68.48
C LEU A 314 54.57 -80.91 67.19
N THR A 315 55.21 -81.26 66.08
CA THR A 315 54.99 -80.62 64.78
C THR A 315 53.58 -80.88 64.25
N SER A 316 53.03 -82.09 64.42
CA SER A 316 51.64 -82.39 64.06
C SER A 316 50.64 -81.61 64.92
N ALA A 317 50.88 -81.49 66.22
CA ALA A 317 50.05 -80.67 67.11
C ALA A 317 50.13 -79.17 66.77
N LEU A 318 51.33 -78.65 66.47
CA LEU A 318 51.54 -77.27 66.04
C LEU A 318 50.86 -76.97 64.70
N GLN A 319 50.89 -77.91 63.74
CA GLN A 319 50.17 -77.76 62.47
C GLN A 319 48.65 -77.71 62.69
N GLN A 320 48.10 -78.52 63.60
CA GLN A 320 46.68 -78.50 63.91
C GLN A 320 46.25 -77.22 64.64
N VAL A 321 47.09 -76.71 65.55
CA VAL A 321 46.87 -75.41 66.20
C VAL A 321 46.90 -74.28 65.17
N ASN A 322 47.93 -74.23 64.32
CA ASN A 322 48.03 -73.23 63.24
C ASN A 322 46.84 -73.29 62.27
N TYR A 323 46.33 -74.48 61.95
CA TYR A 323 45.14 -74.63 61.10
C TYR A 323 43.88 -74.07 61.78
N LEU A 324 43.70 -74.33 63.07
CA LEU A 324 42.56 -73.81 63.84
C LEU A 324 42.67 -72.30 64.06
N GLU A 325 43.86 -71.77 64.31
CA GLU A 325 44.12 -70.33 64.41
C GLU A 325 43.79 -69.61 63.11
N LYS A 326 44.29 -70.09 61.96
CA LYS A 326 43.92 -69.53 60.64
C LYS A 326 42.41 -69.55 60.41
N ARG A 327 41.72 -70.64 60.77
CA ARG A 327 40.27 -70.72 60.60
C ARG A 327 39.51 -69.76 61.52
N CYS A 328 40.05 -69.47 62.71
CA CYS A 328 39.52 -68.45 63.61
C CYS A 328 39.77 -67.04 63.08
N GLU A 329 40.95 -66.77 62.54
CA GLU A 329 41.30 -65.50 61.86
C GLU A 329 40.40 -65.27 60.63
N ASP A 330 40.20 -66.28 59.79
CA ASP A 330 39.30 -66.20 58.64
C ASP A 330 37.86 -65.93 59.09
N ARG A 331 37.39 -66.61 60.14
CA ARG A 331 36.04 -66.37 60.69
C ARG A 331 35.90 -64.95 61.24
N ALA A 332 36.91 -64.44 61.95
CA ALA A 332 36.92 -63.07 62.44
C ALA A 332 36.93 -62.06 61.29
N SER A 333 37.72 -62.31 60.23
CA SER A 333 37.76 -61.48 59.02
C SER A 333 36.42 -61.47 58.29
N HIS A 334 35.78 -62.62 58.13
CA HIS A 334 34.45 -62.71 57.51
C HIS A 334 33.36 -62.05 58.35
N GLN A 335 33.43 -62.17 59.68
CA GLN A 335 32.49 -61.51 60.58
C GLN A 335 32.66 -59.98 60.54
N ALA A 336 33.90 -59.48 60.58
CA ALA A 336 34.19 -58.05 60.42
C ALA A 336 33.69 -57.51 59.08
N LYS A 337 33.89 -58.25 57.97
CA LYS A 337 33.33 -57.88 56.66
C LYS A 337 31.80 -57.86 56.67
N ALA A 338 31.16 -58.85 57.30
CA ALA A 338 29.70 -58.91 57.40
C ALA A 338 29.14 -57.73 58.23
N GLU A 339 29.80 -57.35 59.31
CA GLU A 339 29.45 -56.17 60.12
C GLU A 339 29.65 -54.88 59.32
N MET A 340 30.77 -54.73 58.59
CA MET A 340 30.98 -53.59 57.69
C MET A 340 29.93 -53.49 56.59
N TYR A 341 29.52 -54.61 55.99
CA TYR A 341 28.46 -54.60 54.98
C TYR A 341 27.10 -54.24 55.57
N LYS A 342 26.80 -54.68 56.80
CA LYS A 342 25.56 -54.28 57.50
C LYS A 342 25.55 -52.80 57.83
N GLU A 343 26.63 -52.28 58.41
CA GLU A 343 26.74 -50.83 58.68
C GLU A 343 26.65 -50.01 57.39
N SER A 344 27.26 -50.48 56.30
CA SER A 344 27.15 -49.81 55.01
C SER A 344 25.71 -49.85 54.49
N LEU A 345 25.01 -50.98 54.62
CA LEU A 345 23.60 -51.11 54.22
C LEU A 345 22.71 -50.19 55.06
N ASP A 346 22.88 -50.16 56.38
CA ASP A 346 22.12 -49.30 57.28
C ASP A 346 22.33 -47.81 56.95
N ARG A 347 23.57 -47.41 56.63
CA ARG A 347 23.86 -46.05 56.15
C ARG A 347 23.16 -45.74 54.83
N PHE A 348 23.15 -46.67 53.88
CA PHE A 348 22.43 -46.49 52.62
C PHE A 348 20.92 -46.40 52.84
N GLU A 349 20.35 -47.23 53.71
CA GLU A 349 18.93 -47.17 54.06
C GLU A 349 18.56 -45.82 54.70
N CYS A 350 19.38 -45.31 55.64
CA CYS A 350 19.16 -43.99 56.23
C CYS A 350 19.19 -42.86 55.18
N ILE A 351 20.15 -42.89 54.24
CA ILE A 351 20.24 -41.88 53.16
C ILE A 351 18.99 -41.95 52.26
N VAL A 352 18.49 -43.15 51.95
CA VAL A 352 17.29 -43.33 51.13
C VAL A 352 16.04 -42.82 51.85
N GLU A 353 15.92 -43.03 53.17
CA GLU A 353 14.83 -42.48 53.96
C GLU A 353 14.89 -40.95 54.05
N GLU A 354 16.07 -40.37 54.28
CA GLU A 354 16.24 -38.93 54.49
C GLU A 354 16.14 -38.10 53.19
N GLU A 355 16.78 -38.53 52.10
CA GLU A 355 16.83 -37.72 50.86
C GLU A 355 15.67 -38.00 49.90
N PHE A 356 15.07 -39.19 49.93
CA PHE A 356 14.04 -39.60 48.96
C PHE A 356 12.68 -39.88 49.61
N GLY A 357 12.57 -39.90 50.95
CA GLY A 357 11.32 -40.16 51.65
C GLY A 357 10.73 -41.55 51.42
N LEU A 358 11.51 -42.45 50.82
CA LEU A 358 11.17 -43.86 50.61
C LEU A 358 11.58 -44.59 51.90
N GLY A 359 10.63 -45.16 52.66
CA GLY A 359 10.94 -45.88 53.91
C GLY A 359 11.97 -47.01 53.72
N ARG A 360 12.48 -47.63 54.81
CA ARG A 360 13.56 -48.66 54.88
C ARG A 360 13.55 -49.83 53.87
N ARG A 361 12.58 -49.92 52.97
CA ARG A 361 12.49 -50.90 51.86
C ARG A 361 12.29 -50.25 50.50
N GLY A 362 12.89 -49.08 50.23
CA GLY A 362 12.94 -48.55 48.86
C GLY A 362 13.58 -49.57 47.92
N THR A 363 12.87 -50.00 46.88
CA THR A 363 13.45 -50.93 45.92
C THR A 363 14.39 -50.20 44.97
N PRO A 364 15.43 -50.86 44.43
CA PRO A 364 16.33 -50.23 43.44
C PRO A 364 15.60 -49.70 42.20
N GLU A 365 14.42 -50.23 41.88
CA GLU A 365 13.58 -49.76 40.77
C GLU A 365 12.90 -48.42 41.07
N ASP A 366 12.49 -48.17 42.32
CA ASP A 366 11.89 -46.91 42.76
C ASP A 366 12.91 -45.76 42.75
N LEU A 367 14.13 -46.04 43.21
CA LEU A 367 15.28 -45.11 43.12
C LEU A 367 15.62 -44.82 41.66
N GLN A 368 15.66 -45.82 40.79
CA GLN A 368 15.84 -45.59 39.35
C GLN A 368 14.69 -44.77 38.75
N GLY A 369 13.46 -44.95 39.22
CA GLY A 369 12.29 -44.16 38.83
C GLY A 369 12.48 -42.67 39.16
N HIS A 370 12.80 -42.36 40.41
CA HIS A 370 13.09 -40.99 40.87
C HIS A 370 14.27 -40.37 40.13
N LEU A 371 15.36 -41.13 39.94
CA LEU A 371 16.56 -40.65 39.25
C LEU A 371 16.28 -40.39 37.76
N ARG A 372 15.40 -41.19 37.12
CA ARG A 372 14.90 -40.90 35.76
C ARG A 372 14.00 -39.68 35.72
N GLN A 373 13.15 -39.45 36.72
CA GLN A 373 12.32 -38.24 36.81
C GLN A 373 13.19 -37.00 36.99
N LEU A 374 14.19 -37.05 37.87
CA LEU A 374 15.15 -35.96 38.07
C LEU A 374 15.92 -35.66 36.78
N ARG A 375 16.46 -36.70 36.12
CA ARG A 375 17.17 -36.55 34.83
C ARG A 375 16.27 -35.98 33.72
N LYS A 376 14.99 -36.37 33.68
CA LYS A 376 14.03 -35.78 32.74
C LYS A 376 13.76 -34.31 33.06
N GLY A 377 13.62 -33.97 34.35
CA GLY A 377 13.48 -32.58 34.80
C GLY A 377 14.68 -31.73 34.43
N ASP A 378 15.90 -32.22 34.70
CA ASP A 378 17.15 -31.54 34.33
C ASP A 378 17.29 -31.37 32.81
N GLN A 379 16.89 -32.37 32.03
CA GLN A 379 16.90 -32.27 30.57
C GLN A 379 15.94 -31.18 30.09
N VAL A 380 14.70 -31.15 30.59
CA VAL A 380 13.71 -30.12 30.24
C VAL A 380 14.18 -28.72 30.66
N LEU A 381 14.77 -28.58 31.84
CA LEU A 381 15.37 -27.31 32.30
C LEU A 381 16.55 -26.89 31.44
N THR A 382 17.38 -27.84 31.01
CA THR A 382 18.53 -27.57 30.13
C THR A 382 18.05 -27.14 28.74
N ASP A 383 17.01 -27.77 28.22
CA ASP A 383 16.40 -27.44 26.93
C ASP A 383 15.73 -26.06 26.99
N SER A 384 15.01 -25.74 28.06
CA SER A 384 14.40 -24.42 28.25
C SER A 384 15.44 -23.31 28.42
N LEU A 385 16.51 -23.56 29.18
CA LEU A 385 17.67 -22.66 29.27
C LEU A 385 18.36 -22.50 27.91
N GLY A 386 18.43 -23.56 27.11
CA GLY A 386 18.96 -23.54 25.74
C GLY A 386 18.11 -22.64 24.83
N GLN A 387 16.79 -22.80 24.86
CA GLN A 387 15.84 -21.97 24.11
C GLN A 387 15.90 -20.51 24.55
N LEU A 388 15.95 -20.25 25.86
CA LEU A 388 16.03 -18.88 26.39
C LEU A 388 17.36 -18.21 26.03
N ARG A 389 18.48 -18.94 26.06
CA ARG A 389 19.79 -18.44 25.59
C ARG A 389 19.79 -18.16 24.08
N ALA A 390 19.15 -19.01 23.28
CA ALA A 390 19.03 -18.79 21.84
C ALA A 390 18.18 -17.54 21.54
N SER A 391 17.05 -17.38 22.25
CA SER A 391 16.19 -16.18 22.15
C SER A 391 16.94 -14.92 22.57
N TYR A 392 17.67 -14.96 23.69
CA TYR A 392 18.47 -13.83 24.17
C TYR A 392 19.54 -13.43 23.14
N LYS A 393 20.27 -14.40 22.58
CA LYS A 393 21.27 -14.13 21.54
C LYS A 393 20.63 -13.51 20.29
N SER A 394 19.50 -14.03 19.84
CA SER A 394 18.78 -13.47 18.68
C SER A 394 18.34 -12.02 18.92
N LEU A 395 17.86 -11.71 20.13
CA LEU A 395 17.50 -10.34 20.54
C LEU A 395 18.73 -9.43 20.64
N GLU A 396 19.84 -9.94 21.17
CA GLU A 396 21.10 -9.21 21.27
C GLU A 396 21.69 -8.91 19.88
N ASP A 397 21.65 -9.87 18.96
CA ASP A 397 22.07 -9.70 17.57
C ASP A 397 21.18 -8.68 16.85
N GLY A 398 19.86 -8.75 17.04
CA GLY A 398 18.92 -7.74 16.51
C GLY A 398 19.21 -6.34 17.03
N ARG A 399 19.41 -6.20 18.35
CA ARG A 399 19.81 -4.92 18.96
C ARG A 399 21.13 -4.40 18.40
N ASN A 400 22.12 -5.27 18.21
CA ASN A 400 23.41 -4.87 17.66
C ASN A 400 23.29 -4.40 16.20
N GLN A 401 22.44 -5.04 15.39
CA GLN A 401 22.14 -4.58 14.03
C GLN A 401 21.48 -3.19 14.03
N GLU A 402 20.46 -2.99 14.87
CA GLU A 402 19.80 -1.68 15.02
C GLU A 402 20.78 -0.58 15.48
N VAL A 403 21.70 -0.89 16.40
CA VAL A 403 22.73 0.05 16.85
C VAL A 403 23.69 0.42 15.72
N VAL A 404 24.09 -0.55 14.88
CA VAL A 404 24.92 -0.30 13.71
C VAL A 404 24.18 0.59 12.71
N GLU A 405 22.91 0.31 12.43
CA GLU A 405 22.08 1.13 11.54
C GLU A 405 21.91 2.56 12.07
N LEU A 406 21.62 2.71 13.37
CA LEU A 406 21.52 4.02 14.03
C LEU A 406 22.81 4.83 13.91
N ASN A 407 23.97 4.20 14.08
CA ASN A 407 25.26 4.87 13.93
C ASN A 407 25.51 5.29 12.47
N LEU A 408 25.12 4.45 11.51
CA LEU A 408 25.24 4.75 10.09
C LEU A 408 24.30 5.89 9.67
N LEU A 409 23.08 5.93 10.21
CA LEU A 409 22.14 7.03 10.03
C LEU A 409 22.65 8.33 10.67
N LYS A 410 23.20 8.28 11.90
CA LYS A 410 23.81 9.44 12.57
C LYS A 410 24.96 10.03 11.75
N THR A 411 25.86 9.19 11.23
CA THR A 411 26.97 9.68 10.40
C THR A 411 26.50 10.25 9.07
N LYS A 412 25.46 9.67 8.44
CA LYS A 412 24.83 10.26 7.24
C LYS A 412 24.19 11.62 7.55
N LEU A 413 23.49 11.74 8.68
CA LEU A 413 22.88 13.00 9.11
C LEU A 413 23.94 14.08 9.33
N GLN A 414 25.01 13.78 10.07
CA GLN A 414 26.13 14.72 10.28
C GLN A 414 26.76 15.18 8.96
N LYS A 415 26.96 14.26 8.01
CA LYS A 415 27.47 14.62 6.67
C LYS A 415 26.50 15.57 5.94
N GLN A 416 25.20 15.33 6.02
CA GLN A 416 24.19 16.23 5.42
C GLN A 416 24.12 17.58 6.13
N GLU A 417 24.24 17.62 7.46
CA GLU A 417 24.30 18.87 8.24
C GLU A 417 25.52 19.70 7.86
N HIS A 418 26.70 19.10 7.74
CA HIS A 418 27.89 19.81 7.26
C HIS A 418 27.74 20.31 5.82
N MET A 419 27.15 19.52 4.92
CA MET A 419 26.91 19.93 3.53
C MET A 419 25.91 21.09 3.44
N THR A 420 24.81 21.03 4.18
CA THR A 420 23.81 22.09 4.23
C THR A 420 24.37 23.36 4.87
N GLN A 421 25.17 23.25 5.92
CA GLN A 421 25.88 24.39 6.52
C GLN A 421 26.86 25.03 5.53
N HIS A 422 27.60 24.22 4.77
CA HIS A 422 28.51 24.71 3.74
C HIS A 422 27.75 25.45 2.61
N GLN A 423 26.68 24.85 2.08
CA GLN A 423 25.83 25.46 1.05
C GLN A 423 25.15 26.74 1.57
N ALA A 424 24.68 26.76 2.82
CA ALA A 424 24.11 27.95 3.44
C ALA A 424 25.15 29.08 3.55
N GLY A 425 26.41 28.75 3.86
CA GLY A 425 27.53 29.70 3.83
C GLY A 425 27.77 30.28 2.44
N GLN A 426 27.78 29.43 1.40
CA GLN A 426 27.92 29.86 0.00
C GLN A 426 26.76 30.75 -0.44
N ASN A 427 25.52 30.37 -0.13
CA ASN A 427 24.33 31.17 -0.43
C ASN A 427 24.37 32.54 0.25
N LYS A 428 24.83 32.62 1.52
CA LYS A 428 25.04 33.92 2.19
C LYS A 428 26.09 34.77 1.46
N ARG A 429 27.18 34.17 0.96
CA ARG A 429 28.19 34.88 0.16
C ARG A 429 27.63 35.37 -1.18
N PHE A 430 26.90 34.52 -1.90
CA PHE A 430 26.26 34.91 -3.17
C PHE A 430 25.21 36.01 -2.98
N ASN A 431 24.36 35.91 -1.96
CA ASN A 431 23.37 36.94 -1.64
C ASN A 431 24.03 38.30 -1.34
N ARG A 432 25.17 38.31 -0.63
CA ARG A 432 25.93 39.55 -0.37
C ARG A 432 26.53 40.12 -1.66
N ARG A 433 27.11 39.28 -2.53
CA ARG A 433 27.62 39.72 -3.83
C ARG A 433 26.50 40.28 -4.71
N LEU A 434 25.34 39.62 -4.74
CA LEU A 434 24.17 40.07 -5.48
C LEU A 434 23.63 41.39 -4.94
N LEU A 435 23.65 41.59 -3.62
CA LEU A 435 23.29 42.86 -2.99
C LEU A 435 24.27 43.99 -3.40
N LEU A 436 25.58 43.72 -3.42
CA LEU A 436 26.58 44.70 -3.88
C LEU A 436 26.37 45.07 -5.34
N VAL A 437 26.24 44.08 -6.23
CA VAL A 437 25.96 44.32 -7.66
C VAL A 437 24.63 45.04 -7.87
N SER A 438 23.61 44.74 -7.07
CA SER A 438 22.33 45.47 -7.14
C SER A 438 22.49 46.93 -6.71
N LYS A 439 23.26 47.21 -5.64
CA LYS A 439 23.59 48.57 -5.22
C LYS A 439 24.45 49.32 -6.25
N GLU A 440 25.38 48.64 -6.90
CA GLU A 440 26.16 49.19 -8.02
C GLU A 440 25.24 49.55 -9.18
N ARG A 441 24.40 48.62 -9.63
CA ARG A 441 23.39 48.87 -10.67
C ARG A 441 22.50 50.06 -10.32
N ASP A 442 21.99 50.12 -9.10
CA ASP A 442 21.08 51.18 -8.67
C ASP A 442 21.79 52.53 -8.53
N SER A 443 23.08 52.53 -8.17
CA SER A 443 23.89 53.76 -8.22
C SER A 443 24.16 54.24 -9.64
N LEU A 444 24.43 53.32 -10.58
CA LEU A 444 24.67 53.67 -11.98
C LEU A 444 23.39 54.21 -12.61
N LYS A 445 22.23 53.63 -12.27
CA LYS A 445 20.92 54.19 -12.59
C LYS A 445 20.71 55.55 -11.94
N GLY A 446 21.08 55.72 -10.67
CA GLY A 446 21.03 57.01 -9.97
C GLY A 446 21.88 58.07 -10.65
N ILE A 447 23.08 57.72 -11.11
CA ILE A 447 23.97 58.60 -11.90
C ILE A 447 23.35 58.90 -13.28
N LEU A 448 22.72 57.92 -13.94
CA LEU A 448 22.04 58.15 -15.22
C LEU A 448 20.86 59.12 -15.05
N ASN A 449 20.01 58.87 -14.05
CA ASN A 449 18.90 59.74 -13.69
C ASN A 449 19.41 61.12 -13.25
N SER A 450 20.57 61.20 -12.60
CA SER A 450 21.17 62.48 -12.23
C SER A 450 21.59 63.27 -13.46
N TYR A 451 22.19 62.63 -14.47
CA TYR A 451 22.47 63.27 -15.76
C TYR A 451 21.21 63.73 -16.51
N GLU A 452 20.12 62.96 -16.44
CA GLU A 452 18.81 63.37 -16.98
C GLU A 452 18.22 64.56 -16.21
N SER A 453 18.42 64.63 -14.88
CA SER A 453 17.98 65.73 -14.03
C SER A 453 18.89 66.97 -14.07
N GLU A 454 20.20 66.81 -14.32
CA GLU A 454 21.16 67.91 -14.55
C GLU A 454 20.84 68.66 -15.85
N ALA A 455 20.19 67.99 -16.81
CA ALA A 455 19.62 68.64 -17.99
C ALA A 455 18.40 69.52 -17.66
N THR A 456 17.82 69.42 -16.45
CA THR A 456 16.58 70.11 -16.04
C THR A 456 16.68 70.95 -14.75
N ILE A 457 17.67 70.77 -13.86
CA ILE A 457 17.79 71.44 -12.54
C ILE A 457 19.26 71.80 -12.17
N ASN A 458 19.44 72.82 -11.30
CA ASN A 458 20.72 73.37 -10.79
C ASN A 458 21.78 72.33 -10.34
N TYR A 459 22.99 72.50 -10.87
CA TYR A 459 24.16 71.61 -10.75
C TYR A 459 24.67 71.34 -9.32
N SER A 460 24.52 72.27 -8.37
CA SER A 460 25.21 72.15 -7.06
C SER A 460 24.59 71.12 -6.12
N VAL A 461 23.26 70.92 -6.17
CA VAL A 461 22.55 69.97 -5.29
C VAL A 461 22.75 68.55 -5.79
N VAL A 462 22.66 68.34 -7.11
CA VAL A 462 22.86 67.04 -7.75
C VAL A 462 24.30 66.53 -7.58
N GLY A 463 25.28 67.44 -7.63
CA GLY A 463 26.68 67.11 -7.36
C GLY A 463 26.96 66.64 -5.94
N GLN A 464 26.32 67.24 -4.92
CA GLN A 464 26.50 66.83 -3.51
C GLN A 464 25.89 65.46 -3.21
N ASP A 465 24.72 65.15 -3.78
CA ASP A 465 24.08 63.83 -3.59
C ASP A 465 24.85 62.72 -4.32
N ARG A 466 25.45 63.03 -5.48
CA ARG A 466 26.37 62.12 -6.18
C ARG A 466 27.60 61.77 -5.35
N VAL A 467 28.25 62.78 -4.76
CA VAL A 467 29.43 62.56 -3.90
C VAL A 467 29.06 61.70 -2.69
N ARG A 468 27.92 62.00 -2.04
CA ARG A 468 27.42 61.21 -0.91
C ARG A 468 27.14 59.74 -1.26
N GLY A 469 26.58 59.50 -2.45
CA GLY A 469 26.34 58.15 -2.96
C GLY A 469 27.63 57.37 -3.20
N LEU A 470 28.63 58.00 -3.84
CA LEU A 470 29.94 57.39 -4.09
C LEU A 470 30.73 57.14 -2.80
N GLU A 471 30.67 58.06 -1.83
CA GLU A 471 31.27 57.88 -0.50
C GLU A 471 30.64 56.70 0.26
N GLY A 472 29.33 56.54 0.16
CA GLY A 472 28.61 55.39 0.71
C GLY A 472 29.08 54.06 0.11
N GLN A 473 29.33 54.02 -1.20
CA GLN A 473 29.87 52.83 -1.87
C GLN A 473 31.29 52.51 -1.47
N VAL A 474 32.16 53.52 -1.40
CA VAL A 474 33.54 53.35 -0.94
C VAL A 474 33.55 52.82 0.49
N LYS A 475 32.64 53.28 1.36
CA LYS A 475 32.50 52.76 2.73
C LYS A 475 32.06 51.29 2.75
N LEU A 476 31.12 50.88 1.90
CA LEU A 476 30.69 49.48 1.78
C LEU A 476 31.81 48.58 1.26
N TYR A 477 32.57 49.01 0.25
CA TYR A 477 33.72 48.26 -0.23
C TYR A 477 34.82 48.14 0.83
N ARG A 478 35.10 49.20 1.59
CA ARG A 478 36.06 49.14 2.70
C ARG A 478 35.65 48.12 3.76
N GLN A 479 34.37 48.12 4.15
CA GLN A 479 33.84 47.14 5.11
C GLN A 479 33.95 45.70 4.58
N GLU A 480 33.67 45.46 3.29
CA GLU A 480 33.79 44.12 2.72
C GLU A 480 35.26 43.69 2.58
N VAL A 481 36.17 44.60 2.24
CA VAL A 481 37.62 44.31 2.22
C VAL A 481 38.13 43.98 3.62
N GLU A 482 37.72 44.73 4.65
CA GLU A 482 38.09 44.46 6.03
C GLU A 482 37.54 43.11 6.53
N ARG A 483 36.31 42.78 6.16
CA ARG A 483 35.69 41.48 6.45
C ARG A 483 36.36 40.32 5.71
N LEU A 484 36.71 40.51 4.43
CA LEU A 484 37.47 39.53 3.66
C LEU A 484 38.87 39.35 4.24
N ASN A 485 39.52 40.41 4.72
CA ASN A 485 40.79 40.32 5.44
C ASN A 485 40.67 39.53 6.75
N VAL A 486 39.58 39.70 7.50
CA VAL A 486 39.31 38.88 8.70
C VAL A 486 39.07 37.41 8.33
N GLU A 487 38.28 37.10 7.31
CA GLU A 487 38.10 35.72 6.81
C GLU A 487 39.43 35.12 6.30
N LEU A 488 40.29 35.93 5.68
CA LEU A 488 41.63 35.53 5.25
C LEU A 488 42.55 35.30 6.45
N GLN A 489 42.43 36.09 7.51
CA GLN A 489 43.20 35.95 8.74
C GLN A 489 42.76 34.72 9.55
N GLU A 490 41.47 34.39 9.56
CA GLU A 490 40.92 33.12 10.08
C GLU A 490 41.37 31.91 9.25
N ALA A 491 41.48 32.04 7.93
CA ALA A 491 42.07 31.01 7.08
C ALA A 491 43.59 30.86 7.33
N CYS A 492 44.31 31.97 7.50
CA CYS A 492 45.75 32.00 7.75
C CYS A 492 46.16 31.55 9.17
N SER A 493 45.28 31.64 10.19
CA SER A 493 45.59 31.11 11.53
C SER A 493 45.67 29.58 11.57
N SER A 494 45.14 28.89 10.55
CA SER A 494 45.30 27.44 10.36
C SER A 494 46.60 27.04 9.64
N THR A 495 47.39 28.02 9.17
CA THR A 495 48.64 27.77 8.43
C THR A 495 49.68 28.86 8.72
N THR A 496 50.60 28.61 9.65
CA THR A 496 51.70 29.55 9.93
C THR A 496 52.80 29.55 8.86
N SER A 497 53.00 30.71 8.21
CA SER A 497 54.26 31.28 7.63
C SER A 497 54.86 30.71 6.33
N PRO A 498 55.63 31.50 5.52
CA PRO A 498 55.45 32.87 5.06
C PRO A 498 55.44 32.99 3.51
N ALA A 499 55.16 34.22 3.07
CA ALA A 499 54.65 34.61 1.77
C ALA A 499 55.66 34.74 0.61
N ALA A 500 55.06 34.78 -0.59
CA ALA A 500 55.45 35.53 -1.79
C ALA A 500 56.27 34.84 -2.90
N ALA A 501 57.14 33.87 -2.62
CA ALA A 501 57.69 32.99 -3.67
C ALA A 501 56.88 31.68 -3.83
N ALA A 502 56.06 31.36 -2.82
CA ALA A 502 55.22 30.19 -2.77
C ALA A 502 53.83 30.40 -3.36
N ALA A 503 53.42 31.58 -3.86
CA ALA A 503 52.06 31.71 -4.40
C ALA A 503 51.82 30.81 -5.63
N VAL A 504 52.83 30.56 -6.47
CA VAL A 504 52.71 29.62 -7.61
C VAL A 504 52.98 28.17 -7.20
N SER A 505 53.77 27.93 -6.14
CA SER A 505 54.11 26.60 -5.63
C SER A 505 53.08 26.05 -4.63
N SER A 506 52.52 26.91 -3.77
CA SER A 506 51.44 26.65 -2.81
C SER A 506 50.10 26.52 -3.52
N GLN A 507 49.83 27.30 -4.58
CA GLN A 507 48.67 27.01 -5.43
C GLN A 507 48.84 25.64 -6.11
N ARG A 508 50.02 25.32 -6.66
CA ARG A 508 50.30 23.97 -7.21
C ARG A 508 50.27 22.85 -6.17
N MET A 509 50.65 23.11 -4.92
CA MET A 509 50.66 22.12 -3.85
C MET A 509 49.28 21.96 -3.22
N GLU A 510 48.48 23.02 -3.15
CA GLU A 510 47.05 22.96 -2.83
C GLU A 510 46.26 22.31 -3.96
N ASP A 511 46.56 22.63 -5.20
CA ASP A 511 45.92 22.01 -6.36
C ASP A 511 46.36 20.56 -6.48
N ALA A 512 47.61 20.20 -6.18
CA ALA A 512 48.04 18.81 -6.05
C ALA A 512 47.31 18.10 -4.91
N LYS A 513 47.17 18.71 -3.73
CA LYS A 513 46.39 18.14 -2.62
C LYS A 513 44.89 18.02 -2.93
N LYS A 514 44.33 18.96 -3.68
CA LYS A 514 42.95 18.90 -4.18
C LYS A 514 42.82 17.82 -5.24
N ILE A 515 43.79 17.67 -6.13
CA ILE A 515 43.84 16.61 -7.14
C ILE A 515 43.94 15.25 -6.46
N THR A 516 44.85 15.05 -5.50
CA THR A 516 44.93 13.79 -4.76
C THR A 516 43.66 13.53 -3.95
N GLY A 517 43.08 14.55 -3.30
CA GLY A 517 41.80 14.41 -2.59
C GLY A 517 40.62 14.14 -3.53
N LEU A 518 40.66 14.64 -4.77
CA LEU A 518 39.68 14.33 -5.82
C LEU A 518 39.92 12.93 -6.40
N GLU A 519 41.17 12.49 -6.56
CA GLU A 519 41.54 11.14 -6.99
C GLU A 519 41.09 10.10 -5.95
N GLU A 520 41.34 10.32 -4.66
CA GLU A 520 40.82 9.49 -3.56
C GLU A 520 39.29 9.49 -3.53
N LYS A 521 38.66 10.63 -3.87
CA LYS A 521 37.20 10.72 -3.95
C LYS A 521 36.64 10.01 -5.17
N VAL A 522 37.31 10.09 -6.31
CA VAL A 522 36.98 9.34 -7.52
C VAL A 522 37.14 7.86 -7.25
N GLN A 523 38.23 7.43 -6.62
CA GLN A 523 38.46 6.03 -6.26
C GLN A 523 37.41 5.51 -5.28
N SER A 524 37.09 6.25 -4.21
CA SER A 524 36.03 5.85 -3.28
C SER A 524 34.63 5.88 -3.91
N LEU A 525 34.37 6.77 -4.87
CA LEU A 525 33.14 6.75 -5.66
C LEU A 525 33.11 5.58 -6.64
N GLU A 526 34.23 5.21 -7.24
CA GLU A 526 34.36 4.03 -8.10
C GLU A 526 34.15 2.74 -7.32
N GLU A 527 34.70 2.64 -6.11
CA GLU A 527 34.44 1.53 -5.18
C GLU A 527 32.98 1.47 -4.76
N GLN A 528 32.36 2.61 -4.42
CA GLN A 528 30.92 2.67 -4.11
C GLN A 528 30.06 2.31 -5.32
N MET A 529 30.42 2.77 -6.52
CA MET A 529 29.73 2.38 -7.75
C MET A 529 29.92 0.88 -8.02
N GLY A 530 31.09 0.32 -7.74
CA GLY A 530 31.35 -1.11 -7.83
C GLY A 530 30.48 -1.91 -6.86
N GLY A 531 30.43 -1.50 -5.58
CA GLY A 531 29.57 -2.11 -4.56
C GLY A 531 28.10 -2.03 -4.92
N ILE A 532 27.61 -0.85 -5.33
CA ILE A 532 26.22 -0.67 -5.78
C ILE A 532 25.92 -1.51 -7.03
N ARG A 533 26.87 -1.67 -7.95
CA ARG A 533 26.70 -2.55 -9.13
C ARG A 533 26.58 -4.02 -8.73
N GLN A 534 27.41 -4.49 -7.80
CA GLN A 534 27.34 -5.86 -7.28
C GLN A 534 26.04 -6.10 -6.52
N GLU A 535 25.63 -5.17 -5.65
CA GLU A 535 24.34 -5.24 -4.96
C GLU A 535 23.18 -5.26 -5.95
N LYS A 536 23.24 -4.40 -6.97
CA LYS A 536 22.24 -4.38 -8.06
C LYS A 536 22.19 -5.72 -8.78
N GLU A 537 23.33 -6.32 -9.12
CA GLU A 537 23.39 -7.62 -9.79
C GLU A 537 22.81 -8.75 -8.92
N VAL A 538 23.15 -8.78 -7.63
CA VAL A 538 22.56 -9.76 -6.68
C VAL A 538 21.05 -9.56 -6.56
N LEU A 539 20.58 -8.31 -6.54
CA LEU A 539 19.16 -8.01 -6.50
C LEU A 539 18.45 -8.38 -7.81
N GLU A 540 19.08 -8.14 -8.96
CA GLU A 540 18.59 -8.57 -10.28
C GLU A 540 18.47 -10.09 -10.32
N LEU A 541 19.49 -10.85 -9.92
CA LEU A 541 19.44 -12.31 -9.85
C LEU A 541 18.35 -12.83 -8.90
N ARG A 542 18.16 -12.17 -7.75
CA ARG A 542 17.07 -12.52 -6.81
C ARG A 542 15.70 -12.25 -7.41
N LEU A 543 15.54 -11.14 -8.12
CA LEU A 543 14.30 -10.78 -8.80
C LEU A 543 14.01 -11.76 -9.94
N GLU A 544 15.02 -12.13 -10.74
CA GLU A 544 14.89 -13.14 -11.79
C GLU A 544 14.50 -14.50 -11.21
N HIS A 545 15.16 -14.93 -10.14
CA HIS A 545 14.83 -16.20 -9.48
C HIS A 545 13.40 -16.21 -8.92
N ARG A 546 12.91 -15.07 -8.44
CA ARG A 546 11.52 -14.89 -8.00
C ARG A 546 10.54 -14.84 -9.17
N ALA A 547 10.89 -14.15 -10.26
CA ALA A 547 10.10 -14.10 -11.48
C ALA A 547 9.94 -15.50 -12.10
N LEU A 548 10.98 -16.34 -12.06
CA LEU A 548 10.91 -17.75 -12.48
C LEU A 548 9.95 -18.58 -11.61
N LYS A 549 9.71 -18.19 -10.36
CA LYS A 549 8.71 -18.80 -9.47
C LYS A 549 7.30 -18.23 -9.67
N GLY A 550 7.15 -17.20 -10.50
CA GLY A 550 5.87 -16.55 -10.80
C GLY A 550 5.60 -15.28 -10.00
N ASP A 551 6.58 -14.72 -9.27
CA ASP A 551 6.44 -13.37 -8.71
C ASP A 551 6.40 -12.33 -9.83
N TYR A 552 5.62 -11.28 -9.63
CA TYR A 552 5.42 -10.22 -10.61
C TYR A 552 5.31 -8.85 -9.93
N ASP A 553 5.73 -7.80 -10.64
CA ASP A 553 5.57 -6.42 -10.20
C ASP A 553 4.11 -5.97 -10.33
N PRO A 554 3.40 -5.62 -9.24
CA PRO A 554 1.99 -5.25 -9.29
C PRO A 554 1.72 -3.90 -9.97
N THR A 555 2.76 -3.07 -10.15
CA THR A 555 2.68 -1.78 -10.86
C THR A 555 2.73 -1.94 -12.38
N LYS A 556 3.43 -2.97 -12.88
CA LYS A 556 3.61 -3.23 -14.31
C LYS A 556 2.68 -4.33 -14.80
N THR A 557 2.46 -5.36 -14.00
CA THR A 557 1.78 -6.59 -14.40
C THR A 557 0.61 -6.84 -13.46
N LYS A 558 -0.59 -6.98 -14.04
CA LYS A 558 -1.79 -7.40 -13.32
C LYS A 558 -2.18 -8.78 -13.78
N VAL A 559 -2.09 -9.76 -12.89
CA VAL A 559 -2.52 -11.13 -13.18
C VAL A 559 -4.03 -11.19 -13.19
N LEU A 560 -4.60 -11.67 -14.30
CA LEU A 560 -6.02 -11.89 -14.48
C LEU A 560 -6.27 -13.37 -14.72
N HIS A 561 -7.30 -13.91 -14.10
CA HIS A 561 -7.82 -15.24 -14.40
C HIS A 561 -9.35 -15.19 -14.45
N PHE A 562 -9.96 -16.14 -15.15
CA PHE A 562 -11.42 -16.26 -15.11
C PHE A 562 -11.89 -16.51 -13.68
N LYS A 563 -12.95 -15.80 -13.26
CA LYS A 563 -13.60 -16.05 -11.97
C LYS A 563 -14.12 -17.48 -11.89
N ASP A 564 -14.66 -17.97 -12.99
CA ASP A 564 -15.09 -19.35 -13.16
C ASP A 564 -13.98 -20.15 -13.86
N ASN A 565 -12.93 -20.49 -13.10
CA ASN A 565 -11.85 -21.35 -13.57
C ASN A 565 -12.06 -22.81 -13.09
N PRO A 566 -11.45 -23.81 -13.75
CA PRO A 566 -11.58 -25.20 -13.35
C PRO A 566 -11.20 -25.47 -11.89
N HIS A 567 -10.24 -24.71 -11.35
CA HIS A 567 -9.83 -24.78 -9.94
C HIS A 567 -10.91 -24.28 -8.98
N ALA A 568 -11.59 -23.18 -9.30
CA ALA A 568 -12.69 -22.61 -8.54
C ALA A 568 -13.88 -23.58 -8.55
N ARG A 569 -14.19 -24.19 -9.70
CA ARG A 569 -15.18 -25.27 -9.79
C ARG A 569 -14.78 -26.48 -8.94
N ALA A 570 -13.51 -26.87 -8.95
CA ALA A 570 -13.02 -27.97 -8.12
C ALA A 570 -13.12 -27.63 -6.62
N LEU A 571 -12.81 -26.39 -6.22
CA LEU A 571 -12.97 -25.91 -4.85
C LEU A 571 -14.44 -25.89 -4.43
N GLU A 572 -15.35 -25.41 -5.28
CA GLU A 572 -16.78 -25.37 -5.00
C GLU A 572 -17.40 -26.77 -4.93
N ASN A 573 -16.97 -27.68 -5.82
CA ASN A 573 -17.30 -29.10 -5.73
C ASN A 573 -16.77 -29.73 -4.44
N ARG A 574 -15.54 -29.41 -4.02
CA ARG A 574 -14.98 -29.89 -2.75
C ARG A 574 -15.76 -29.32 -1.54
N LYS A 575 -16.09 -28.04 -1.56
CA LYS A 575 -16.91 -27.39 -0.52
C LYS A 575 -18.28 -28.05 -0.41
N SER A 576 -18.99 -28.20 -1.53
CA SER A 576 -20.30 -28.86 -1.54
C SER A 576 -20.22 -30.35 -1.14
N GLN A 577 -19.13 -31.05 -1.45
CA GLN A 577 -18.90 -32.41 -0.94
C GLN A 577 -18.70 -32.41 0.58
N ILE A 578 -17.90 -31.49 1.12
CA ILE A 578 -17.69 -31.36 2.56
C ILE A 578 -19.01 -31.01 3.26
N GLU A 579 -19.80 -30.08 2.73
CA GLU A 579 -21.12 -29.72 3.28
C GLU A 579 -22.09 -30.91 3.24
N LYS A 580 -22.11 -31.68 2.15
CA LYS A 580 -22.90 -32.93 2.07
C LYS A 580 -22.47 -33.94 3.11
N LEU A 581 -21.17 -34.13 3.31
CA LEU A 581 -20.65 -35.05 4.33
C LEU A 581 -20.91 -34.55 5.75
N GLN A 582 -20.85 -33.24 5.98
CA GLN A 582 -21.17 -32.64 7.28
C GLN A 582 -22.66 -32.81 7.61
N THR A 583 -23.54 -32.46 6.69
CA THR A 583 -25.00 -32.64 6.85
C THR A 583 -25.38 -34.12 7.00
N GLU A 584 -24.71 -35.03 6.28
CA GLU A 584 -24.90 -36.47 6.46
C GLU A 584 -24.39 -36.94 7.83
N ASN A 585 -23.22 -36.49 8.27
CA ASN A 585 -22.70 -36.79 9.62
C ASN A 585 -23.61 -36.26 10.73
N GLU A 586 -24.10 -35.03 10.62
CA GLU A 586 -25.03 -34.44 11.57
C GLU A 586 -26.34 -35.23 11.61
N SER A 587 -26.89 -35.58 10.44
CA SER A 587 -28.06 -36.44 10.31
C SER A 587 -27.83 -37.82 10.95
N LEU A 588 -26.67 -38.44 10.71
CA LEU A 588 -26.30 -39.73 11.29
C LEU A 588 -26.08 -39.64 12.81
N GLN A 589 -25.42 -38.58 13.30
CA GLN A 589 -25.24 -38.33 14.73
C GLN A 589 -26.59 -38.15 15.43
N GLN A 590 -27.50 -37.36 14.86
CA GLN A 590 -28.85 -37.20 15.39
C GLN A 590 -29.64 -38.52 15.33
N ARG A 591 -29.47 -39.30 14.26
CA ARG A 591 -30.07 -40.63 14.12
C ARG A 591 -29.58 -41.58 15.21
N VAL A 592 -28.27 -41.60 15.49
CA VAL A 592 -27.68 -42.40 16.56
C VAL A 592 -28.20 -41.94 17.92
N ARG A 593 -28.24 -40.63 18.19
CA ARG A 593 -28.81 -40.08 19.44
C ARG A 593 -30.26 -40.50 19.66
N LEU A 594 -31.09 -40.48 18.62
CA LEU A 594 -32.49 -40.92 18.71
C LEU A 594 -32.62 -42.45 18.94
N LEU A 595 -31.71 -43.24 18.36
CA LEU A 595 -31.63 -44.69 18.61
C LEU A 595 -31.16 -45.01 20.03
N GLU A 596 -30.17 -44.28 20.55
CA GLU A 596 -29.71 -44.38 21.94
C GLU A 596 -30.82 -44.01 22.94
N GLN A 597 -31.72 -43.10 22.55
CA GLN A 597 -32.92 -42.74 23.32
C GLN A 597 -34.05 -43.79 23.21
N GLY A 598 -33.84 -44.90 22.51
CA GLY A 598 -34.78 -46.03 22.40
C GLY A 598 -35.92 -45.82 21.39
N GLU A 599 -35.86 -44.78 20.57
CA GLU A 599 -36.88 -44.49 19.56
C GLU A 599 -36.55 -45.20 18.23
N THR A 600 -37.40 -46.16 17.84
CA THR A 600 -37.16 -47.00 16.64
C THR A 600 -38.12 -46.71 15.48
N LEU A 601 -39.17 -45.92 15.69
CA LEU A 601 -40.20 -45.63 14.69
C LEU A 601 -40.02 -44.22 14.10
N ASN A 602 -40.05 -44.12 12.75
CA ASN A 602 -40.01 -42.86 11.97
C ASN A 602 -38.77 -41.98 12.17
N LEU A 603 -37.61 -42.62 12.31
CA LEU A 603 -36.32 -41.99 12.59
C LEU A 603 -35.90 -40.96 11.53
N THR A 604 -36.03 -41.27 10.24
CA THR A 604 -35.63 -40.39 9.14
C THR A 604 -36.45 -39.09 9.07
N GLN A 605 -37.74 -39.14 9.43
CA GLN A 605 -38.62 -37.97 9.37
C GLN A 605 -38.38 -37.02 10.55
N ARG A 606 -38.05 -37.55 11.75
CA ARG A 606 -37.70 -36.74 12.92
C ARG A 606 -36.31 -36.11 12.84
N VAL A 607 -35.34 -36.80 12.23
CA VAL A 607 -34.00 -36.23 11.95
C VAL A 607 -34.12 -35.04 11.00
N GLY A 608 -34.88 -35.17 9.90
CA GLY A 608 -35.06 -34.07 8.94
C GLY A 608 -35.68 -32.80 9.56
N VAL A 609 -36.58 -32.94 10.54
CA VAL A 609 -37.18 -31.81 11.25
C VAL A 609 -36.20 -31.16 12.25
N ARG A 610 -35.30 -31.93 12.86
CA ARG A 610 -34.30 -31.38 13.80
C ARG A 610 -33.12 -30.71 13.09
N VAL A 611 -32.60 -31.29 12.01
CA VAL A 611 -31.54 -30.66 11.18
C VAL A 611 -31.99 -29.32 10.62
N ALA A 612 -33.24 -29.22 10.13
CA ALA A 612 -33.79 -27.95 9.61
C ALA A 612 -33.98 -26.87 10.69
N ALA A 613 -34.17 -27.28 11.95
CA ALA A 613 -34.25 -26.35 13.08
C ALA A 613 -32.85 -25.86 13.54
N GLU A 614 -31.79 -26.64 13.32
CA GLU A 614 -30.42 -26.32 13.72
C GLU A 614 -29.62 -25.52 12.66
N SER A 615 -30.17 -25.30 11.46
CA SER A 615 -29.60 -24.42 10.41
C SER A 615 -29.65 -22.92 10.76
N HIS A 616 -29.10 -22.55 11.92
CA HIS A 616 -28.94 -21.17 12.40
C HIS A 616 -28.04 -20.30 11.52
N LYS A 617 -27.16 -20.91 10.70
CA LYS A 617 -26.17 -20.18 9.89
C LYS A 617 -26.82 -19.29 8.81
N GLU A 618 -27.86 -19.77 8.13
CA GLU A 618 -28.54 -19.01 7.07
C GLU A 618 -29.35 -17.84 7.64
N VAL A 619 -29.95 -18.02 8.82
CA VAL A 619 -30.67 -16.97 9.54
C VAL A 619 -29.72 -15.88 10.04
N VAL A 620 -28.55 -16.26 10.56
CA VAL A 620 -27.52 -15.31 11.00
C VAL A 620 -26.95 -14.52 9.82
N GLU A 621 -26.66 -15.16 8.68
CA GLU A 621 -26.18 -14.45 7.49
C GLU A 621 -27.21 -13.46 6.92
N LEU A 622 -28.50 -13.79 6.98
CA LEU A 622 -29.57 -12.88 6.57
C LEU A 622 -29.72 -11.70 7.55
N GLN A 623 -29.60 -11.94 8.85
CA GLN A 623 -29.61 -10.88 9.87
C GLN A 623 -28.42 -9.92 9.72
N GLU A 624 -27.23 -10.44 9.39
CA GLU A 624 -26.06 -9.62 9.09
C GLU A 624 -26.24 -8.77 7.83
N LYS A 625 -26.83 -9.34 6.76
CA LYS A 625 -27.13 -8.61 5.53
C LYS A 625 -28.14 -7.48 5.78
N VAL A 626 -29.20 -7.74 6.56
CA VAL A 626 -30.18 -6.71 6.96
C VAL A 626 -29.51 -5.62 7.78
N SER A 627 -28.73 -5.99 8.80
CA SER A 627 -27.98 -5.05 9.64
C SER A 627 -27.01 -4.17 8.84
N ARG A 628 -26.38 -4.75 7.81
CA ARG A 628 -25.48 -4.01 6.91
C ARG A 628 -26.23 -2.99 6.05
N GLN A 629 -27.39 -3.36 5.51
CA GLN A 629 -28.23 -2.46 4.73
C GLN A 629 -28.81 -1.33 5.59
N GLU A 630 -29.24 -1.64 6.81
CA GLU A 630 -29.71 -0.62 7.76
C GLU A 630 -28.61 0.40 8.11
N ARG A 631 -27.37 -0.06 8.34
CA ARG A 631 -26.23 0.86 8.56
C ARG A 631 -25.93 1.72 7.34
N GLN A 632 -26.02 1.16 6.14
CA GLN A 632 -25.84 1.94 4.90
C GLN A 632 -26.94 3.00 4.74
N ASN A 633 -28.19 2.65 5.00
CA ASN A 633 -29.31 3.60 4.97
C ASN A 633 -29.16 4.70 6.03
N LYS A 634 -28.74 4.37 7.26
CA LYS A 634 -28.45 5.36 8.30
C LYS A 634 -27.37 6.35 7.86
N ARG A 635 -26.26 5.86 7.31
CA ARG A 635 -25.17 6.71 6.79
C ARG A 635 -25.63 7.60 5.63
N LEU A 636 -26.49 7.08 4.75
CA LEU A 636 -27.04 7.86 3.63
C LEU A 636 -27.96 8.97 4.15
N MET A 637 -28.81 8.68 5.13
CA MET A 637 -29.67 9.67 5.79
C MET A 637 -28.85 10.74 6.50
N GLU A 638 -27.80 10.38 7.23
CA GLU A 638 -26.89 11.32 7.89
C GLU A 638 -26.15 12.22 6.87
N ALA A 639 -25.68 11.65 5.77
CA ALA A 639 -25.03 12.39 4.69
C ALA A 639 -26.01 13.38 4.03
N PHE A 640 -27.24 12.95 3.77
CA PHE A 640 -28.30 13.79 3.23
C PHE A 640 -28.66 14.93 4.20
N GLN A 641 -28.84 14.64 5.49
CA GLN A 641 -29.11 15.66 6.52
C GLN A 641 -27.96 16.66 6.66
N ARG A 642 -26.70 16.20 6.55
CA ARG A 642 -25.53 17.08 6.54
C ARG A 642 -25.55 18.03 5.34
N LYS A 643 -25.79 17.51 4.14
CA LYS A 643 -25.91 18.32 2.92
C LYS A 643 -27.12 19.24 2.91
N ALA A 644 -28.25 18.81 3.47
CA ALA A 644 -29.43 19.66 3.64
C ALA A 644 -29.20 20.80 4.65
N ARG A 645 -28.44 20.56 5.73
CA ARG A 645 -28.02 21.62 6.65
C ARG A 645 -27.06 22.61 6.00
N GLU A 646 -26.04 22.12 5.31
CA GLU A 646 -25.07 22.95 4.57
C GLU A 646 -25.78 23.83 3.53
N MET A 647 -26.73 23.27 2.76
CA MET A 647 -27.52 24.03 1.80
C MET A 647 -28.39 25.09 2.48
N ARG A 648 -29.06 24.76 3.60
CA ARG A 648 -29.85 25.75 4.36
C ARG A 648 -28.99 26.87 4.93
N GLU A 649 -27.79 26.57 5.40
CA GLU A 649 -26.86 27.58 5.92
C GLU A 649 -26.39 28.53 4.81
N ILE A 650 -26.06 28.00 3.64
CA ILE A 650 -25.68 28.81 2.47
C ILE A 650 -26.85 29.71 2.04
N VAL A 651 -28.07 29.16 1.95
CA VAL A 651 -29.27 29.95 1.61
C VAL A 651 -29.52 31.04 2.65
N TYR A 652 -29.38 30.73 3.94
CA TYR A 652 -29.52 31.70 5.02
C TYR A 652 -28.51 32.84 4.92
N ARG A 653 -27.22 32.53 4.70
CA ARG A 653 -26.17 33.55 4.57
C ARG A 653 -26.31 34.39 3.29
N LEU A 654 -26.79 33.81 2.19
CA LEU A 654 -26.91 34.52 0.90
C LEU A 654 -28.17 35.38 0.81
N THR A 655 -29.30 34.88 1.33
CA THR A 655 -30.61 35.52 1.15
C THR A 655 -31.12 36.20 2.41
N GLY A 656 -30.52 35.93 3.57
CA GLY A 656 -30.99 36.40 4.87
C GLY A 656 -32.18 35.60 5.44
N TYR A 657 -32.75 34.65 4.71
CA TYR A 657 -33.92 33.87 5.15
C TYR A 657 -33.55 32.45 5.61
N ARG A 658 -33.94 32.09 6.83
CA ARG A 658 -33.85 30.73 7.37
C ARG A 658 -35.14 30.00 7.02
N VAL A 659 -35.01 28.92 6.25
CA VAL A 659 -36.14 28.08 5.82
C VAL A 659 -36.22 26.84 6.69
N ASP A 660 -37.25 26.77 7.54
CA ASP A 660 -37.53 25.63 8.41
C ASP A 660 -38.82 24.93 7.96
N SER A 661 -38.79 23.60 7.87
CA SER A 661 -39.97 22.81 7.51
C SER A 661 -40.81 22.57 8.77
N CYS A 662 -42.04 23.12 8.81
CA CYS A 662 -42.90 23.13 10.01
C CYS A 662 -44.06 22.11 9.93
N GLY A 663 -43.96 21.11 9.06
CA GLY A 663 -45.00 20.09 8.84
C GLY A 663 -45.00 19.56 7.41
N GLU A 664 -46.05 18.86 7.00
CA GLU A 664 -46.22 18.47 5.61
C GLU A 664 -46.53 19.71 4.76
N LYS A 665 -45.62 20.02 3.81
CA LYS A 665 -45.76 21.09 2.80
C LYS A 665 -45.82 22.53 3.33
N GLN A 666 -45.50 22.76 4.61
CA GLN A 666 -45.44 24.09 5.20
C GLN A 666 -44.00 24.48 5.53
N TYR A 667 -43.61 25.69 5.13
CA TYR A 667 -42.27 26.23 5.26
C TYR A 667 -42.32 27.55 6.02
N LYS A 668 -41.67 27.58 7.18
CA LYS A 668 -41.48 28.77 8.01
C LYS A 668 -40.22 29.49 7.54
N LEU A 669 -40.36 30.74 7.11
CA LEU A 669 -39.27 31.62 6.72
C LEU A 669 -39.07 32.67 7.80
N ILE A 670 -37.88 32.70 8.40
CA ILE A 670 -37.50 33.69 9.41
C ILE A 670 -36.35 34.50 8.82
N HIS A 671 -36.48 35.83 8.81
CA HIS A 671 -35.44 36.70 8.27
C HIS A 671 -34.37 36.99 9.33
N MET A 672 -33.13 37.23 8.90
CA MET A 672 -31.99 37.54 9.77
C MET A 672 -32.15 38.86 10.54
N TYR A 673 -32.88 39.81 9.95
CA TYR A 673 -33.19 41.14 10.51
C TYR A 673 -34.61 41.22 11.08
N ALA A 674 -35.16 40.10 11.53
CA ALA A 674 -36.46 40.08 12.21
C ALA A 674 -36.36 40.83 13.56
N GLU A 675 -37.36 41.65 13.88
CA GLU A 675 -37.39 42.48 15.11
C GLU A 675 -37.78 41.61 16.32
N SER A 676 -38.66 40.62 16.12
CA SER A 676 -39.09 39.64 17.12
C SER A 676 -38.84 38.20 16.63
N PRO A 677 -38.55 37.22 17.52
CA PRO A 677 -38.49 35.79 17.16
C PRO A 677 -39.82 35.22 16.62
N ASP A 678 -40.92 35.95 16.81
CA ASP A 678 -42.26 35.63 16.30
C ASP A 678 -42.55 36.25 14.92
N ASP A 679 -41.61 37.01 14.36
CA ASP A 679 -41.72 37.56 13.00
C ASP A 679 -41.28 36.50 11.97
N TYR A 680 -42.27 35.84 11.37
CA TYR A 680 -42.04 34.84 10.34
C TYR A 680 -43.11 34.86 9.26
N PHE A 681 -42.72 34.39 8.08
CA PHE A 681 -43.63 34.06 7.01
C PHE A 681 -43.89 32.57 6.98
N LEU A 682 -45.15 32.18 6.78
CA LEU A 682 -45.52 30.78 6.62
C LEU A 682 -45.98 30.57 5.18
N PHE A 683 -45.26 29.71 4.44
CA PHE A 683 -45.60 29.38 3.07
C PHE A 683 -46.08 27.94 2.99
N GLU A 684 -47.22 27.71 2.33
CA GLU A 684 -47.75 26.38 2.05
C GLU A 684 -47.58 26.04 0.57
N HIS A 685 -47.15 24.82 0.30
CA HIS A 685 -47.02 24.30 -1.06
C HIS A 685 -48.30 23.57 -1.48
N THR A 686 -49.13 24.25 -2.26
CA THR A 686 -50.40 23.74 -2.80
C THR A 686 -50.15 22.58 -3.79
N PRO A 687 -51.05 21.57 -3.90
CA PRO A 687 -50.91 20.47 -4.87
C PRO A 687 -50.77 20.90 -6.34
N ALA A 688 -51.11 22.15 -6.68
CA ALA A 688 -50.92 22.74 -8.00
C ALA A 688 -49.45 23.18 -8.30
N LYS A 689 -48.49 22.91 -7.39
CA LYS A 689 -47.09 23.39 -7.45
C LYS A 689 -46.93 24.90 -7.34
N GLU A 690 -47.92 25.57 -6.76
CA GLU A 690 -47.88 27.00 -6.43
C GLU A 690 -47.64 27.14 -4.93
N ILE A 691 -46.82 28.13 -4.56
CA ILE A 691 -46.50 28.45 -3.17
C ILE A 691 -47.47 29.54 -2.74
N GLN A 692 -48.19 29.37 -1.64
CA GLN A 692 -49.11 30.38 -1.10
C GLN A 692 -48.60 30.90 0.25
N LEU A 693 -48.64 32.21 0.44
CA LEU A 693 -48.34 32.83 1.73
C LEU A 693 -49.58 32.71 2.63
N LEU A 694 -49.40 32.17 3.84
CA LEU A 694 -50.42 32.19 4.89
C LEU A 694 -50.28 33.46 5.71
N GLU A 695 -51.43 33.98 6.15
CA GLU A 695 -51.49 35.17 7.00
C GLU A 695 -50.88 34.87 8.37
N THR A 696 -49.83 35.63 8.72
CA THR A 696 -49.19 35.66 10.04
C THR A 696 -49.33 37.07 10.62
N GLU A 697 -49.14 37.23 11.93
CA GLU A 697 -49.21 38.56 12.56
C GLU A 697 -48.21 39.55 11.92
N PHE A 698 -47.06 39.04 11.47
CA PHE A 698 -46.05 39.78 10.73
C PHE A 698 -46.43 40.07 9.27
N SER A 699 -47.17 39.19 8.57
CA SER A 699 -47.60 39.50 7.20
C SER A 699 -48.54 40.70 7.16
N ASN A 700 -49.33 40.91 8.21
CA ASN A 700 -50.28 42.02 8.30
C ASN A 700 -49.58 43.38 8.46
N THR A 701 -48.36 43.43 8.99
CA THR A 701 -47.62 44.70 9.16
C THR A 701 -46.97 45.18 7.87
N ILE A 702 -46.88 44.30 6.86
CA ILE A 702 -46.23 44.57 5.57
C ILE A 702 -47.19 44.30 4.40
N ASP A 703 -48.50 44.48 4.63
CA ASP A 703 -49.55 44.22 3.62
C ASP A 703 -49.36 45.07 2.36
N ASP A 704 -48.82 46.29 2.50
CA ASP A 704 -48.49 47.18 1.38
C ASP A 704 -47.46 46.57 0.40
N LEU A 705 -46.45 45.85 0.90
CA LEU A 705 -45.45 45.16 0.04
C LEU A 705 -46.00 43.85 -0.52
N ILE A 706 -46.90 43.18 0.20
CA ILE A 706 -47.60 41.98 -0.26
C ILE A 706 -48.49 42.34 -1.46
N ASP A 707 -49.25 43.43 -1.37
CA ASP A 707 -50.12 43.89 -2.46
C ASP A 707 -49.30 44.28 -3.69
N ALA A 708 -48.23 45.06 -3.51
CA ALA A 708 -47.39 45.53 -4.59
C ALA A 708 -46.69 44.39 -5.36
N TYR A 709 -46.12 43.39 -4.67
CA TYR A 709 -45.24 42.40 -5.30
C TYR A 709 -45.85 41.00 -5.44
N LEU A 710 -46.75 40.60 -4.53
CA LEU A 710 -47.42 39.29 -4.60
C LEU A 710 -48.78 39.36 -5.29
N ARG A 711 -49.63 40.36 -5.01
CA ARG A 711 -50.96 40.45 -5.67
C ARG A 711 -50.88 41.02 -7.09
N HIS A 712 -50.04 42.03 -7.35
CA HIS A 712 -49.94 42.66 -8.67
C HIS A 712 -48.92 41.99 -9.61
N GLU A 713 -47.75 41.60 -9.12
CA GLU A 713 -46.65 41.07 -9.95
C GLU A 713 -46.43 39.56 -9.80
N ASN A 714 -47.06 38.91 -8.80
CA ASN A 714 -46.94 37.49 -8.48
C ASN A 714 -45.48 36.99 -8.39
N SER A 715 -44.59 37.78 -7.77
CA SER A 715 -43.16 37.51 -7.71
C SER A 715 -42.64 37.42 -6.28
N TYR A 716 -42.55 36.19 -5.76
CA TYR A 716 -41.98 35.90 -4.44
C TYR A 716 -40.52 36.38 -4.26
N PRO A 717 -39.61 36.25 -5.25
CA PRO A 717 -38.26 36.77 -5.11
C PRO A 717 -38.22 38.30 -5.02
N ALA A 718 -39.06 39.02 -5.77
CA ALA A 718 -39.13 40.48 -5.70
C ALA A 718 -39.68 40.93 -4.35
N PHE A 719 -40.74 40.26 -3.87
CA PHE A 719 -41.32 40.48 -2.54
C PHE A 719 -40.30 40.27 -1.41
N LEU A 720 -39.66 39.09 -1.34
CA LEU A 720 -38.70 38.79 -0.29
C LEU A 720 -37.51 39.75 -0.31
N SER A 721 -37.07 40.19 -1.49
CA SER A 721 -35.98 41.18 -1.63
C SER A 721 -36.40 42.56 -1.12
N ALA A 722 -37.63 43.00 -1.43
CA ALA A 722 -38.17 44.27 -0.94
C ALA A 722 -38.31 44.25 0.59
N VAL A 723 -38.79 43.14 1.16
CA VAL A 723 -38.88 42.93 2.61
C VAL A 723 -37.49 42.92 3.26
N THR A 724 -36.50 42.28 2.64
CA THR A 724 -35.11 42.30 3.14
C THR A 724 -34.55 43.72 3.21
N LEU A 725 -34.80 44.54 2.19
CA LEU A 725 -34.37 45.95 2.18
C LEU A 725 -35.11 46.78 3.23
N ASP A 726 -36.42 46.57 3.40
CA ASP A 726 -37.21 47.29 4.41
C ASP A 726 -36.76 46.94 5.84
N LEU A 727 -36.63 45.64 6.16
CA LEU A 727 -36.15 45.18 7.47
C LEU A 727 -34.71 45.62 7.76
N PHE A 728 -33.83 45.58 6.75
CA PHE A 728 -32.48 46.10 6.89
C PHE A 728 -32.49 47.61 7.18
N ASN A 729 -33.30 48.40 6.46
CA ASN A 729 -33.40 49.83 6.69
C ASN A 729 -33.97 50.18 8.07
N ARG A 730 -34.93 49.39 8.58
CA ARG A 730 -35.48 49.57 9.94
C ARG A 730 -34.42 49.29 11.00
N GLN A 731 -33.69 48.19 10.88
CA GLN A 731 -32.65 47.82 11.84
C GLN A 731 -31.47 48.79 11.82
N THR A 732 -31.06 49.27 10.63
CA THR A 732 -29.96 50.24 10.50
C THR A 732 -30.35 51.63 11.04
N LYS A 733 -31.64 52.00 10.97
CA LYS A 733 -32.15 53.23 11.60
C LYS A 733 -32.23 53.13 13.12
N TYR A 734 -32.62 51.97 13.65
CA TYR A 734 -32.66 51.72 15.08
C TYR A 734 -31.25 51.75 15.72
N GLN A 735 -30.24 51.16 15.06
CA GLN A 735 -28.86 51.20 15.54
C GLN A 735 -28.25 52.60 15.52
N ALA A 736 -28.66 53.47 14.59
CA ALA A 736 -28.19 54.86 14.54
C ALA A 736 -28.83 55.76 15.61
N GLN A 737 -29.99 55.37 16.15
CA GLN A 737 -30.67 56.08 17.25
C GLN A 737 -30.22 55.57 18.63
N SER A 738 -29.93 54.27 18.77
CA SER A 738 -29.41 53.72 20.04
C SER A 738 -27.99 54.22 20.35
N THR A 739 -27.14 54.44 19.34
CA THR A 739 -25.80 55.02 19.54
C THR A 739 -25.82 56.49 19.95
N SER A 740 -26.90 57.24 19.66
CA SER A 740 -27.07 58.62 20.15
C SER A 740 -27.67 58.71 21.54
N GLU A 741 -28.45 57.70 21.97
CA GLU A 741 -29.01 57.63 23.32
C GLU A 741 -27.98 57.06 24.33
N GLU A 742 -27.11 56.12 23.92
CA GLU A 742 -25.98 55.65 24.75
C GLU A 742 -24.90 56.74 24.96
N GLU A 743 -24.69 57.65 23.99
CA GLU A 743 -23.80 58.81 24.15
C GLU A 743 -24.40 59.92 25.04
N GLU A 744 -25.73 60.01 25.17
CA GLU A 744 -26.40 60.95 26.08
C GLU A 744 -26.53 60.41 27.53
N GLU A 745 -26.62 59.08 27.72
CA GLU A 745 -26.63 58.46 29.06
C GLU A 745 -25.21 58.34 29.69
N GLU A 746 -24.15 58.18 28.87
CA GLU A 746 -22.76 58.19 29.38
C GLU A 746 -22.28 59.60 29.80
N GLU A 747 -22.84 60.68 29.24
CA GLU A 747 -22.54 62.07 29.67
C GLU A 747 -23.27 62.48 30.97
N GLU A 748 -24.37 61.82 31.35
CA GLU A 748 -25.10 62.11 32.61
C GLU A 748 -24.58 61.30 33.82
N GLU A 749 -23.95 60.13 33.63
CA GLU A 749 -23.37 59.35 34.73
C GLU A 749 -21.94 59.78 35.14
N GLU A 750 -21.19 60.50 34.30
CA GLU A 750 -19.84 60.99 34.63
C GLU A 750 -19.80 62.27 35.49
N GLU A 751 -20.92 63.00 35.68
CA GLU A 751 -20.97 64.18 36.55
C GLU A 751 -21.32 63.89 38.03
N GLU A 752 -21.77 62.68 38.40
CA GLU A 752 -22.29 62.41 39.77
C GLU A 752 -21.40 61.55 40.70
N VAL A 753 -20.18 61.16 40.30
CA VAL A 753 -19.32 60.30 41.16
C VAL A 753 -17.86 60.79 41.26
N ASP A 754 -17.65 62.08 41.56
CA ASP A 754 -16.35 62.60 42.06
C ASP A 754 -16.45 63.11 43.52
N ASP A 755 -17.20 62.39 44.37
CA ASP A 755 -17.21 62.70 45.79
C ASP A 755 -17.51 61.46 46.67
N ARG A 756 -16.52 60.57 46.81
CA ARG A 756 -16.21 59.92 48.11
C ARG A 756 -14.94 59.07 48.06
N LYS A 757 -13.90 59.66 48.63
CA LYS A 757 -12.70 59.00 49.15
C LYS A 757 -13.00 57.77 50.02
N GLY A 758 -12.32 56.68 49.72
CA GLY A 758 -11.38 56.09 50.68
C GLY A 758 -11.71 54.72 51.27
N ASN A 759 -10.71 53.83 51.15
CA ASN A 759 -10.06 53.08 52.26
C ASN A 759 -10.17 51.54 52.22
N LYS A 760 -8.98 50.91 52.15
CA LYS A 760 -8.55 49.60 52.74
C LYS A 760 -9.15 48.30 52.15
N ARG A 761 -8.33 47.40 51.57
CA ARG A 761 -7.34 46.42 52.13
C ARG A 761 -7.96 45.07 52.55
N GLY A 762 -7.35 43.99 52.03
CA GLY A 762 -7.31 42.62 52.60
C GLY A 762 -8.53 41.75 52.28
N ASP A 763 -8.49 40.42 52.23
CA ASP A 763 -7.42 39.44 52.48
C ASP A 763 -7.92 38.04 51.98
N GLN A 764 -7.03 37.06 52.02
CA GLN A 764 -7.04 35.66 51.54
C GLN A 764 -8.16 34.68 51.99
N LYS A 765 -8.09 33.48 51.36
CA LYS A 765 -8.57 32.10 51.71
C LYS A 765 -9.84 31.67 50.95
N GLY A 766 -9.95 30.50 50.33
CA GLY A 766 -9.20 29.24 50.36
C GLY A 766 -10.17 28.10 50.70
N GLN A 767 -10.23 27.00 49.92
CA GLN A 767 -10.62 25.64 50.38
C GLN A 767 -10.58 24.58 49.26
N LYS A 768 -9.86 23.49 49.54
CA LYS A 768 -10.12 22.11 49.06
C LYS A 768 -11.37 21.54 49.78
N PRO A 769 -11.92 20.38 49.37
CA PRO A 769 -11.47 19.10 49.98
C PRO A 769 -11.41 17.88 49.02
N ASP A 770 -10.28 17.20 49.17
CA ASP A 770 -9.93 15.77 49.28
C ASP A 770 -11.01 14.70 49.68
N ASP A 771 -10.70 13.44 49.30
CA ASP A 771 -10.96 12.10 49.91
C ASP A 771 -12.32 11.38 49.68
N ASP A 772 -12.46 10.06 49.47
CA ASP A 772 -11.57 8.88 49.38
C ASP A 772 -12.38 7.64 48.87
N ASP A 773 -11.65 6.66 48.32
CA ASP A 773 -11.78 5.17 48.34
C ASP A 773 -13.08 4.41 47.97
N ASP A 774 -12.96 3.48 47.02
CA ASP A 774 -13.06 2.02 47.30
C ASP A 774 -12.68 1.17 46.07
N ASP A 775 -12.01 0.05 46.38
CA ASP A 775 -11.41 -0.98 45.54
C ASP A 775 -12.39 -1.73 44.61
N ASP A 776 -11.87 -2.27 43.49
CA ASP A 776 -11.96 -3.71 43.18
C ASP A 776 -11.21 -4.03 41.86
N ASP A 777 -10.28 -4.97 41.99
CA ASP A 777 -9.56 -5.67 40.92
C ASP A 777 -10.52 -6.45 40.01
N ASP A 778 -10.22 -6.51 38.71
CA ASP A 778 -10.30 -7.76 37.93
C ASP A 778 -9.58 -7.57 36.59
N ASP A 779 -8.49 -8.32 36.45
CA ASP A 779 -7.73 -8.58 35.23
C ASP A 779 -8.57 -9.35 34.20
N ASP A 780 -8.41 -9.02 32.91
CA ASP A 780 -8.64 -9.99 31.83
C ASP A 780 -7.67 -9.72 30.68
N ASP A 781 -6.59 -10.51 30.68
CA ASP A 781 -5.67 -10.78 29.58
C ASP A 781 -6.37 -11.67 28.53
N ASP A 782 -6.51 -11.19 27.29
CA ASP A 782 -6.90 -12.04 26.15
C ASP A 782 -5.73 -12.19 25.17
N ALA A 783 -4.87 -13.17 25.49
CA ALA A 783 -3.88 -13.73 24.59
C ALA A 783 -4.52 -14.80 23.69
N CYS A 784 -4.75 -14.46 22.43
CA CYS A 784 -5.29 -15.38 21.44
C CYS A 784 -4.18 -16.31 20.90
N VAL A 785 -4.13 -17.54 21.40
CA VAL A 785 -3.38 -18.67 20.83
C VAL A 785 -4.25 -19.35 19.78
N ILE A 786 -3.77 -19.38 18.54
CA ILE A 786 -4.36 -20.15 17.43
C ILE A 786 -3.51 -21.41 17.24
N LEU A 787 -4.10 -22.58 17.51
CA LEU A 787 -3.72 -23.87 16.94
C LEU A 787 -5.00 -24.65 16.63
N ASP A 788 -5.30 -24.77 15.32
CA ASP A 788 -5.42 -26.05 14.61
C ASP A 788 -5.25 -25.82 13.09
#